data_AF-A0A8H6HJQ0-F1
#
_entry.id   AF-A0A8H6HJQ0-F1
#
_cell.length_a   1.000
_cell.length_b   1.000
_cell.length_c   1.000
_cell.angle_alpha   90.00
_cell.angle_beta   90.00
_cell.angle_gamma   90.00
#
_symmetry.space_group_name_H-M   'P 1'
#
loop_
_entity.id
_entity.type
_entity.pdbx_description
1 polymer ?
#
loop_
_entity_poly.entity_id
_entity_poly.type
_entity_poly.pdbx_seq_one_letter_code
_entity_poly.pdbx_strand_id
1 'polypeptide(L)'
;MSVKSGAPKVSPHQPEPGVCWNWLRGRCWRGRKCYLRHSDLQVCSLHILQPNQFLTKARLPQRQLIQVPPRTVPEIRSSVIYEHIKIKVTEGFEIVEVVTGFETSWVYIGNVPGHVKLENLSNLLKNHGELIDLHMPDPGPTRYVTVKARFASAAEASKVCPSINRLEAFGSILTAKLSLSVNTEVNAHFNDTSVRISWEAPSKTVYVGFSSKKESLEVLEKARCAALGKHILKAAVHTGLPAVSRFNIRLEGVPADTDTAMLKDFFLGSDGVMWGRANYTSNARALNGIQRMMKDSGADVLYFEIMPSPYEAGMMVGWARTATSQDAKKLCKFMHARKPAFTGLTGIDARHVQSLEYSLPVDVYEASKRDIDALAASTRRKGYLNHTSHLYPASVSVRLEAEDIQGLSKLKAELDVILSGELVREKGKVVWDRFLGYIEGQEFIGELQQQHPLVTVRVDKYRKLIRLFGTSTERKAVRMKIVEKVEALRGCQVHTIALDSRMVGYLLNEGMVSLSRELGEDSIRLDLWNRVLTVRGNDHARNAALEAIIRLRRSFRVVSVPVPLQCPVCLDTAASPVTLCCGHSWCRTCLIRYMMTSANQSHFPLTCLGDDAKCKERIPLSLAKFHLSPPEFEAIIEASFSSFVHSRPREFSHCPTPDCPQIYRPLSVGATLQCPSCLVRICASCQTEAHDGFVCLRQDLSERLFEEWRKNNAVKSCPGCKMPIEKTAGCHHVTCTVCSTHLCWVCLAPFLDGSGVYSHMLAMHGSFV
;
A
#
# COMPACT_ATOMS: atom_id res chain seq x y z
N MET A 1 27.84 -89.17 -32.01
CA MET A 1 27.82 -88.15 -30.94
C MET A 1 29.28 -87.77 -30.70
N SER A 2 29.96 -86.95 -31.53
CA SER A 2 29.54 -85.68 -32.18
C SER A 2 29.05 -84.72 -31.09
N VAL A 3 29.64 -83.56 -30.80
CA VAL A 3 30.38 -82.56 -31.61
C VAL A 3 31.27 -81.77 -30.62
N LYS A 4 32.61 -81.78 -30.66
CA LYS A 4 33.59 -81.05 -31.51
C LYS A 4 33.55 -79.52 -31.47
N SER A 5 34.67 -78.94 -31.00
CA SER A 5 35.41 -77.72 -31.43
C SER A 5 35.71 -76.82 -30.22
N GLY A 6 36.93 -76.67 -29.73
CA GLY A 6 38.17 -76.42 -30.46
C GLY A 6 38.65 -75.02 -30.10
N ALA A 7 39.41 -74.90 -29.01
CA ALA A 7 40.18 -73.69 -28.75
C ALA A 7 41.49 -73.76 -29.54
N PRO A 8 41.97 -72.65 -30.13
CA PRO A 8 43.39 -72.39 -30.21
C PRO A 8 43.76 -71.36 -29.13
N LYS A 9 44.72 -71.75 -28.28
CA LYS A 9 45.48 -70.82 -27.44
C LYS A 9 46.22 -69.84 -28.35
N VAL A 10 45.97 -68.55 -28.18
CA VAL A 10 46.91 -67.48 -28.54
C VAL A 10 47.40 -66.85 -27.23
N SER A 11 48.71 -66.67 -27.16
CA SER A 11 49.49 -66.22 -26.01
C SER A 11 49.36 -64.68 -25.81
N PRO A 12 49.97 -64.11 -24.76
CA PRO A 12 49.31 -63.15 -23.88
C PRO A 12 49.47 -61.71 -24.38
N HIS A 13 48.37 -61.07 -24.77
CA HIS A 13 48.39 -59.63 -24.96
C HIS A 13 48.46 -58.94 -23.59
N GLN A 14 49.61 -58.31 -23.34
CA GLN A 14 49.82 -57.38 -22.23
C GLN A 14 48.63 -56.43 -22.13
N PRO A 15 48.14 -56.13 -20.92
CA PRO A 15 47.02 -55.21 -20.77
C PRO A 15 47.45 -53.83 -21.28
N GLU A 16 46.66 -53.25 -22.19
CA GLU A 16 46.90 -51.90 -22.68
C GLU A 16 47.05 -50.93 -21.50
N PRO A 17 48.11 -50.11 -21.47
CA PRO A 17 48.32 -49.16 -20.39
C PRO A 17 47.16 -48.15 -20.36
N GLY A 18 46.43 -48.15 -19.25
CA GLY A 18 45.39 -47.17 -18.99
C GLY A 18 43.95 -47.68 -19.01
N VAL A 19 43.67 -48.98 -19.13
CA VAL A 19 42.31 -49.55 -18.99
C VAL A 19 42.09 -50.16 -17.61
N CYS A 20 40.94 -49.92 -16.97
CA CYS A 20 40.65 -50.41 -15.63
C CYS A 20 40.29 -51.90 -15.64
N TRP A 21 41.22 -52.74 -15.23
CA TRP A 21 41.00 -54.19 -15.23
C TRP A 21 39.96 -54.68 -14.21
N ASN A 22 39.81 -53.95 -13.09
CA ASN A 22 38.75 -54.20 -12.11
C ASN A 22 37.37 -53.85 -12.67
N TRP A 23 37.25 -52.94 -13.65
CA TRP A 23 36.00 -52.63 -14.32
C TRP A 23 35.57 -53.73 -15.29
N LEU A 24 36.51 -54.26 -16.08
CA LEU A 24 36.28 -55.41 -16.98
C LEU A 24 35.83 -56.67 -16.23
N ARG A 25 36.11 -56.77 -14.93
CA ARG A 25 35.67 -57.85 -14.04
C ARG A 25 34.47 -57.48 -13.16
N GLY A 26 33.87 -56.30 -13.35
CA GLY A 26 32.68 -55.85 -12.62
C GLY A 26 32.91 -55.46 -11.15
N ARG A 27 34.15 -55.19 -10.72
CA ARG A 27 34.52 -54.91 -9.31
C ARG A 27 35.09 -53.51 -9.06
N CYS A 28 35.02 -52.59 -10.02
CA CYS A 28 35.53 -51.22 -9.85
C CYS A 28 34.45 -50.31 -9.24
N TRP A 29 34.66 -49.92 -7.97
CA TRP A 29 33.76 -49.10 -7.15
C TRP A 29 33.89 -47.59 -7.38
N ARG A 30 34.79 -47.14 -8.27
CA ARG A 30 35.08 -45.72 -8.53
C ARG A 30 34.38 -45.11 -9.76
N GLY A 31 33.66 -45.91 -10.56
CA GLY A 31 32.81 -45.42 -11.67
C GLY A 31 33.51 -44.41 -12.60
N ARG A 32 32.84 -43.29 -12.93
CA ARG A 32 33.37 -42.20 -13.80
C ARG A 32 34.55 -41.40 -13.24
N LYS A 33 34.94 -41.65 -11.98
CA LYS A 33 36.09 -40.99 -11.32
C LYS A 33 37.33 -41.90 -11.26
N CYS A 34 37.30 -43.06 -11.93
CA CYS A 34 38.46 -43.92 -12.03
C CYS A 34 39.50 -43.29 -12.95
N TYR A 35 40.77 -43.31 -12.55
CA TYR A 35 41.89 -42.76 -13.33
C TYR A 35 42.30 -43.65 -14.52
N LEU A 36 41.71 -44.85 -14.61
CA LEU A 36 41.90 -45.83 -15.68
C LEU A 36 40.61 -45.88 -16.54
N ARG A 37 40.74 -45.90 -17.87
CA ARG A 37 39.67 -45.90 -18.88
C ARG A 37 38.74 -47.11 -18.75
N HIS A 38 37.44 -46.90 -18.93
CA HIS A 38 36.40 -47.93 -19.01
C HIS A 38 35.87 -47.95 -20.46
N SER A 39 35.86 -49.12 -21.10
CA SER A 39 35.52 -49.29 -22.53
C SER A 39 34.09 -48.93 -22.90
N ASP A 40 33.17 -48.98 -21.93
CA ASP A 40 31.72 -48.96 -22.19
C ASP A 40 31.12 -47.55 -22.05
N LEU A 41 31.96 -46.57 -21.75
CA LEU A 41 31.62 -45.15 -21.77
C LEU A 41 32.10 -44.55 -23.11
N GLN A 42 31.35 -44.79 -24.18
CA GLN A 42 31.59 -44.10 -25.45
C GLN A 42 31.46 -42.58 -25.26
N VAL A 43 32.50 -41.86 -25.67
CA VAL A 43 32.50 -40.42 -25.87
C VAL A 43 32.27 -40.17 -27.35
N CYS A 44 31.26 -39.39 -27.74
CA CYS A 44 31.22 -38.74 -29.07
C CYS A 44 31.97 -37.41 -29.01
N SER A 45 33.28 -37.54 -29.24
CA SER A 45 34.21 -36.74 -30.06
C SER A 45 33.93 -35.25 -30.32
N LEU A 46 34.83 -34.37 -29.88
CA LEU A 46 35.95 -33.88 -30.73
C LEU A 46 36.81 -32.82 -30.02
N HIS A 47 37.99 -33.24 -29.60
CA HIS A 47 39.29 -32.53 -29.46
C HIS A 47 40.19 -33.60 -28.79
N ILE A 48 41.40 -33.98 -29.22
CA ILE A 48 42.61 -33.22 -29.52
C ILE A 48 43.60 -34.21 -30.17
N LEU A 49 44.41 -33.77 -31.14
CA LEU A 49 45.77 -34.28 -31.35
C LEU A 49 46.76 -33.14 -31.09
N GLN A 50 47.82 -33.46 -30.35
CA GLN A 50 49.13 -32.78 -30.25
C GLN A 50 50.16 -33.89 -29.91
N PRO A 51 51.49 -33.78 -30.19
CA PRO A 51 52.27 -32.53 -30.13
C PRO A 51 53.47 -32.36 -31.10
N ASN A 52 53.99 -31.12 -31.09
CA ASN A 52 55.38 -30.67 -31.28
C ASN A 52 56.15 -30.99 -32.57
N GLN A 53 56.28 -29.99 -33.44
CA GLN A 53 57.57 -29.57 -33.99
C GLN A 53 57.68 -28.04 -33.98
N PHE A 54 58.80 -27.56 -33.45
CA PHE A 54 59.24 -26.18 -33.47
C PHE A 54 59.24 -25.66 -34.90
N LEU A 55 58.62 -24.50 -35.15
CA LEU A 55 58.99 -23.50 -36.17
C LEU A 55 58.07 -22.26 -36.05
N THR A 56 58.66 -21.19 -35.53
CA THR A 56 58.37 -19.76 -35.76
C THR A 56 57.13 -19.41 -36.61
N LYS A 57 56.00 -19.07 -35.98
CA LYS A 57 54.99 -18.18 -36.58
C LYS A 57 54.40 -17.23 -35.54
N ALA A 58 54.39 -15.95 -35.88
CA ALA A 58 53.86 -14.85 -35.11
C ALA A 58 52.43 -15.13 -34.64
N ARG A 59 52.16 -14.94 -33.34
CA ARG A 59 50.81 -15.04 -32.77
C ARG A 59 49.99 -13.84 -33.22
N LEU A 60 48.98 -14.09 -34.05
CA LEU A 60 47.84 -13.19 -34.21
C LEU A 60 47.09 -13.07 -32.86
N PRO A 61 46.61 -11.88 -32.47
CA PRO A 61 45.90 -11.71 -31.20
C PRO A 61 44.56 -12.47 -31.21
N GLN A 62 44.33 -13.27 -30.18
CA GLN A 62 43.05 -13.91 -29.91
C GLN A 62 41.96 -12.83 -29.73
N ARG A 63 40.94 -12.84 -30.58
CA ARG A 63 39.72 -12.04 -30.38
C ARG A 63 39.07 -12.47 -29.06
N GLN A 64 38.99 -11.57 -28.08
CA GLN A 64 38.17 -11.79 -26.89
C GLN A 64 36.69 -11.82 -27.32
N LEU A 65 36.00 -12.92 -27.05
CA LEU A 65 34.55 -13.02 -27.20
C LEU A 65 33.90 -12.03 -26.22
N ILE A 66 33.01 -11.16 -26.73
CA ILE A 66 32.21 -10.24 -25.90
C ILE A 66 31.47 -11.10 -24.86
N GLN A 67 31.67 -10.81 -23.58
CA GLN A 67 30.94 -11.49 -22.51
C GLN A 67 29.50 -10.98 -22.51
N VAL A 68 28.61 -11.67 -23.22
CA VAL A 68 27.18 -11.43 -23.17
C VAL A 68 26.66 -11.94 -21.82
N PRO A 69 25.93 -11.13 -21.04
CA PRO A 69 25.35 -11.61 -19.78
C PRO A 69 24.39 -12.77 -20.06
N PRO A 70 24.42 -13.84 -19.23
CA PRO A 70 23.56 -15.00 -19.42
C PRO A 70 22.08 -14.60 -19.38
N ARG A 71 21.26 -15.23 -20.23
CA ARG A 71 19.79 -15.06 -20.15
C ARG A 71 19.30 -15.64 -18.83
N THR A 72 18.80 -14.78 -17.95
CA THR A 72 18.15 -15.16 -16.71
C THR A 72 16.65 -15.35 -16.93
N VAL A 73 15.98 -16.09 -16.05
CA VAL A 73 14.51 -16.19 -16.05
C VAL A 73 13.93 -14.78 -15.83
N PRO A 74 12.89 -14.36 -16.59
CA PRO A 74 12.31 -13.03 -16.45
C PRO A 74 11.90 -12.73 -15.00
N GLU A 75 12.44 -11.64 -14.45
CA GLU A 75 12.10 -11.21 -13.09
C GLU A 75 10.65 -10.66 -13.09
N ILE A 76 9.73 -11.31 -12.37
CA ILE A 76 8.41 -10.75 -12.08
C ILE A 76 8.51 -9.97 -10.77
N ARG A 77 8.33 -8.66 -10.83
CA ARG A 77 8.33 -7.79 -9.65
C ARG A 77 6.91 -7.36 -9.30
N SER A 78 6.49 -7.61 -8.07
CA SER A 78 5.33 -6.94 -7.50
C SER A 78 5.68 -5.51 -7.07
N SER A 79 4.86 -4.54 -7.47
CA SER A 79 4.99 -3.13 -7.06
C SER A 79 3.62 -2.60 -6.65
N VAL A 80 3.60 -1.64 -5.74
CA VAL A 80 2.36 -1.00 -5.26
C VAL A 80 2.36 0.44 -5.74
N ILE A 81 1.37 0.82 -6.53
CA ILE A 81 1.18 2.18 -7.03
C ILE A 81 0.05 2.84 -6.24
N TYR A 82 0.23 4.13 -5.93
CA TYR A 82 -0.72 4.94 -5.17
C TYR A 82 -1.14 4.34 -3.81
N GLU A 83 -0.31 3.49 -3.20
CA GLU A 83 -0.53 2.80 -1.91
C GLU A 83 -1.49 1.59 -1.93
N HIS A 84 -2.41 1.50 -2.91
CA HIS A 84 -3.48 0.51 -2.91
C HIS A 84 -3.55 -0.37 -4.18
N ILE A 85 -2.94 0.04 -5.30
CA ILE A 85 -2.96 -0.76 -6.55
C ILE A 85 -1.75 -1.66 -6.55
N LYS A 86 -1.96 -2.98 -6.61
CA LYS A 86 -0.85 -3.94 -6.73
C LYS A 86 -0.69 -4.34 -8.18
N ILE A 87 0.50 -4.16 -8.73
CA ILE A 87 0.82 -4.55 -10.09
C ILE A 87 1.99 -5.54 -10.11
N LYS A 88 1.99 -6.44 -11.10
CA LYS A 88 3.14 -7.29 -11.42
C LYS A 88 3.76 -6.81 -12.74
N VAL A 89 5.04 -6.46 -12.67
CA VAL A 89 5.81 -5.92 -13.78
C VAL A 89 6.91 -6.90 -14.17
N THR A 90 7.10 -7.11 -15.47
CA THR A 90 8.15 -7.93 -16.07
C THR A 90 9.14 -7.09 -16.87
N GLU A 91 10.11 -7.76 -17.51
CA GLU A 91 11.11 -7.13 -18.38
C GLU A 91 10.48 -6.24 -19.46
N GLY A 92 11.13 -5.12 -19.76
CA GLY A 92 10.57 -4.06 -20.61
C GLY A 92 9.47 -3.25 -19.94
N PHE A 93 9.33 -3.35 -18.62
CA PHE A 93 8.27 -2.69 -17.84
C PHE A 93 6.87 -3.07 -18.30
N GLU A 94 6.68 -4.30 -18.79
CA GLU A 94 5.36 -4.79 -19.18
C GLU A 94 4.55 -5.19 -17.94
N ILE A 95 3.26 -4.83 -17.92
CA ILE A 95 2.36 -5.16 -16.82
C ILE A 95 1.63 -6.46 -17.14
N VAL A 96 1.81 -7.45 -16.27
CA VAL A 96 1.21 -8.78 -16.40
C VAL A 96 -0.12 -8.87 -15.65
N GLU A 97 -0.19 -8.26 -14.47
CA GLU A 97 -1.35 -8.36 -13.59
C GLU A 97 -1.57 -7.04 -12.84
N VAL A 98 -2.84 -6.64 -12.71
CA VAL A 98 -3.28 -5.47 -11.94
C VAL A 98 -4.38 -5.90 -10.97
N VAL A 99 -4.17 -5.65 -9.68
CA VAL A 99 -5.17 -5.77 -8.62
C VAL A 99 -5.52 -4.36 -8.14
N THR A 100 -6.78 -3.98 -8.30
CA THR A 100 -7.25 -2.62 -7.97
C THR A 100 -7.43 -2.44 -6.46
N GLY A 101 -7.49 -1.19 -5.97
CA GLY A 101 -7.74 -0.92 -4.55
C GLY A 101 -9.11 -1.40 -4.04
N PHE A 102 -10.06 -1.60 -4.96
CA PHE A 102 -11.42 -2.08 -4.68
C PHE A 102 -11.49 -3.60 -4.48
N GLU A 103 -10.43 -4.31 -4.85
CA GLU A 103 -10.37 -5.76 -4.78
C GLU A 103 -9.67 -6.21 -3.51
N THR A 104 -10.45 -6.80 -2.59
CA THR A 104 -9.91 -7.31 -1.33
C THR A 104 -10.29 -8.76 -1.16
N SER A 105 -9.34 -9.58 -0.69
CA SER A 105 -9.62 -10.94 -0.22
C SER A 105 -10.22 -10.98 1.19
N TRP A 106 -10.39 -9.82 1.83
CA TRP A 106 -10.89 -9.71 3.19
C TRP A 106 -12.37 -9.35 3.22
N VAL A 107 -13.15 -10.12 3.99
CA VAL A 107 -14.57 -9.90 4.24
C VAL A 107 -14.78 -9.69 5.74
N TYR A 108 -15.54 -8.66 6.10
CA TYR A 108 -15.99 -8.40 7.46
C TYR A 108 -17.41 -8.92 7.63
N ILE A 109 -17.60 -9.78 8.63
CA ILE A 109 -18.88 -10.38 8.98
C ILE A 109 -19.33 -9.77 10.29
N GLY A 110 -20.28 -8.85 10.23
CA GLY A 110 -20.86 -8.19 11.39
C GLY A 110 -22.09 -8.92 11.92
N ASN A 111 -22.50 -8.55 13.13
CA ASN A 111 -23.65 -9.10 13.85
C ASN A 111 -23.49 -10.57 14.27
N VAL A 112 -22.26 -11.06 14.45
CA VAL A 112 -21.99 -12.41 14.95
C VAL A 112 -22.20 -12.41 16.47
N PRO A 113 -23.05 -13.27 17.05
CA PRO A 113 -23.26 -13.28 18.49
C PRO A 113 -21.99 -13.66 19.26
N GLY A 114 -21.74 -13.00 20.40
CA GLY A 114 -20.52 -13.23 21.20
C GLY A 114 -20.34 -14.65 21.75
N HIS A 115 -21.39 -15.47 21.77
CA HIS A 115 -21.33 -16.88 22.19
C HIS A 115 -20.88 -17.84 21.08
N VAL A 116 -20.79 -17.38 19.83
CA VAL A 116 -20.39 -18.22 18.69
C VAL A 116 -18.89 -18.47 18.75
N LYS A 117 -18.49 -19.75 18.71
CA LYS A 117 -17.08 -20.16 18.63
C LYS A 117 -16.53 -20.00 17.22
N LEU A 118 -15.23 -19.71 17.12
CA LEU A 118 -14.50 -19.54 15.86
C LEU A 118 -14.66 -20.74 14.91
N GLU A 119 -14.66 -21.97 15.44
CA GLU A 119 -14.81 -23.21 14.65
C GLU A 119 -16.15 -23.27 13.90
N ASN A 120 -17.25 -22.98 14.58
CA ASN A 120 -18.59 -23.00 13.99
C ASN A 120 -18.73 -21.99 12.86
N LEU A 121 -18.18 -20.80 13.05
CA LEU A 121 -18.15 -19.78 12.01
C LEU A 121 -17.22 -20.19 10.86
N SER A 122 -16.06 -20.77 11.14
CA SER A 122 -15.14 -21.24 10.10
C SER A 122 -15.77 -22.28 9.19
N ASN A 123 -16.57 -23.20 9.74
CA ASN A 123 -17.27 -24.23 8.98
C ASN A 123 -18.34 -23.64 8.05
N LEU A 124 -19.08 -22.63 8.52
CA LEU A 124 -20.02 -21.90 7.70
C LEU A 124 -19.31 -21.19 6.53
N LEU A 125 -18.17 -20.54 6.79
CA LEU A 125 -17.45 -19.78 5.77
C LEU A 125 -16.76 -20.66 4.72
N LYS A 126 -16.24 -21.83 5.12
CA LYS A 126 -15.61 -22.80 4.21
C LYS A 126 -16.60 -23.34 3.16
N ASN A 127 -17.90 -23.36 3.45
CA ASN A 127 -18.91 -23.75 2.47
C ASN A 127 -19.07 -22.76 1.32
N HIS A 128 -18.62 -21.52 1.48
CA HIS A 128 -18.77 -20.45 0.50
C HIS A 128 -17.46 -20.12 -0.25
N GLY A 129 -16.29 -20.56 0.22
CA GLY A 129 -15.00 -20.33 -0.44
C GLY A 129 -13.81 -20.85 0.36
N GLU A 130 -12.60 -20.74 -0.20
CA GLU A 130 -11.37 -21.18 0.47
C GLU A 130 -10.92 -20.14 1.50
N LEU A 131 -11.12 -20.47 2.78
CA LEU A 131 -10.77 -19.60 3.91
C LEU A 131 -9.29 -19.80 4.30
N ILE A 132 -8.48 -18.74 4.15
CA ILE A 132 -7.07 -18.72 4.53
C ILE A 132 -6.89 -18.31 6.00
N ASP A 133 -7.60 -17.26 6.42
CA ASP A 133 -7.40 -16.66 7.75
C ASP A 133 -8.74 -16.19 8.33
N LEU A 134 -8.90 -16.27 9.64
CA LEU A 134 -10.12 -15.88 10.34
C LEU A 134 -9.76 -15.32 11.72
N HIS A 135 -10.11 -14.06 11.93
CA HIS A 135 -9.87 -13.35 13.17
C HIS A 135 -11.19 -12.91 13.79
N MET A 136 -11.52 -13.48 14.94
CA MET A 136 -12.65 -13.09 15.77
C MET A 136 -12.12 -12.34 16.99
N PRO A 137 -12.51 -11.07 17.19
CA PRO A 137 -12.17 -10.34 18.41
C PRO A 137 -12.84 -10.96 19.64
N ASP A 138 -12.23 -10.80 20.81
CA ASP A 138 -12.79 -11.27 22.07
C ASP A 138 -14.12 -10.52 22.35
N PRO A 139 -15.24 -11.19 22.69
CA PRO A 139 -16.55 -10.56 22.74
C PRO A 139 -16.68 -9.40 23.72
N GLY A 140 -15.78 -9.27 24.69
CA GLY A 140 -15.88 -8.24 25.74
C GLY A 140 -17.29 -8.21 26.38
N PRO A 141 -17.81 -7.05 26.80
CA PRO A 141 -19.20 -6.90 27.25
C PRO A 141 -20.22 -6.85 26.09
N THR A 142 -19.76 -6.91 24.84
CA THR A 142 -20.62 -6.70 23.67
C THR A 142 -21.38 -7.96 23.30
N ARG A 143 -22.68 -7.81 22.99
CA ARG A 143 -23.55 -8.94 22.62
C ARG A 143 -23.22 -9.52 21.25
N TYR A 144 -22.63 -8.69 20.38
CA TYR A 144 -22.31 -9.01 18.99
C TYR A 144 -20.90 -8.55 18.65
N VAL A 145 -20.24 -9.31 17.78
CA VAL A 145 -18.85 -9.14 17.38
C VAL A 145 -18.80 -9.03 15.85
N THR A 146 -17.84 -8.26 15.34
CA THR A 146 -17.52 -8.23 13.91
C THR A 146 -16.29 -9.08 13.67
N VAL A 147 -16.42 -10.11 12.84
CA VAL A 147 -15.36 -11.06 12.52
C VAL A 147 -14.72 -10.70 11.18
N LYS A 148 -13.41 -10.90 11.08
CA LYS A 148 -12.62 -10.62 9.89
C LYS A 148 -12.16 -11.94 9.26
N ALA A 149 -12.51 -12.18 8.00
CA ALA A 149 -12.18 -13.41 7.26
C ALA A 149 -11.37 -13.09 6.00
N ARG A 150 -10.34 -13.89 5.69
CA ARG A 150 -9.55 -13.80 4.46
C ARG A 150 -9.79 -15.03 3.59
N PHE A 151 -10.17 -14.80 2.35
CA PHE A 151 -10.32 -15.82 1.32
C PHE A 151 -9.09 -15.92 0.41
N ALA A 152 -9.01 -16.98 -0.40
CA ALA A 152 -7.88 -17.21 -1.30
C ALA A 152 -7.69 -16.10 -2.33
N SER A 153 -8.80 -15.60 -2.90
CA SER A 153 -8.78 -14.57 -3.95
C SER A 153 -9.79 -13.45 -3.67
N ALA A 154 -9.54 -12.26 -4.23
CA ALA A 154 -10.49 -11.14 -4.17
C ALA A 154 -11.79 -11.46 -4.92
N ALA A 155 -11.71 -12.28 -5.98
CA ALA A 155 -12.87 -12.74 -6.74
C ALA A 155 -13.79 -13.65 -5.89
N GLU A 156 -13.23 -14.54 -5.08
CA GLU A 156 -14.01 -15.36 -4.13
C GLU A 156 -14.64 -14.49 -3.05
N ALA A 157 -13.88 -13.61 -2.40
CA ALA A 157 -14.41 -12.71 -1.38
C ALA A 157 -15.61 -11.88 -1.88
N SER A 158 -15.54 -11.39 -3.12
CA SER A 158 -16.64 -10.65 -3.77
C SER A 158 -17.89 -11.52 -4.01
N LYS A 159 -17.74 -12.81 -4.30
CA LYS A 159 -18.87 -13.76 -4.45
C LYS A 159 -19.46 -14.20 -3.10
N VAL A 160 -18.61 -14.34 -2.09
CA VAL A 160 -18.99 -14.75 -0.74
C VAL A 160 -19.82 -13.67 -0.05
N CYS A 161 -19.44 -12.39 -0.22
CA CYS A 161 -20.06 -11.28 0.49
C CYS A 161 -21.59 -11.19 0.29
N PRO A 162 -22.16 -11.24 -0.93
CA PRO A 162 -23.60 -11.30 -1.16
C PRO A 162 -24.28 -12.53 -0.57
N SER A 163 -23.58 -13.67 -0.52
CA SER A 163 -24.14 -14.96 -0.06
C SER A 163 -24.31 -15.00 1.47
N ILE A 164 -23.40 -14.34 2.19
CA ILE A 164 -23.44 -14.26 3.66
C ILE A 164 -24.26 -13.07 4.14
N ASN A 165 -24.30 -11.99 3.36
CA ASN A 165 -25.04 -10.80 3.77
C ASN A 165 -26.53 -11.11 3.89
N ARG A 166 -27.10 -10.91 5.08
CA ARG A 166 -28.46 -11.27 5.49
C ARG A 166 -28.73 -12.76 5.70
N LEU A 167 -27.68 -13.58 5.80
CA LEU A 167 -27.84 -14.98 6.17
C LEU A 167 -28.25 -15.08 7.63
N GLU A 168 -29.36 -15.78 7.91
CA GLU A 168 -29.79 -16.07 9.27
C GLU A 168 -29.01 -17.27 9.81
N ALA A 169 -28.12 -17.02 10.77
CA ALA A 169 -27.28 -18.03 11.39
C ALA A 169 -27.05 -17.73 12.87
N PHE A 170 -26.94 -18.77 13.68
CA PHE A 170 -26.69 -18.68 15.13
C PHE A 170 -27.71 -17.79 15.89
N GLY A 171 -28.96 -17.72 15.39
CA GLY A 171 -30.01 -16.88 15.97
C GLY A 171 -29.84 -15.38 15.70
N SER A 172 -29.11 -15.01 14.65
CA SER A 172 -28.85 -13.63 14.24
C SER A 172 -28.80 -13.49 12.71
N ILE A 173 -29.07 -12.30 12.21
CA ILE A 173 -28.91 -11.98 10.78
C ILE A 173 -27.49 -11.47 10.56
N LEU A 174 -26.63 -12.27 9.93
CA LEU A 174 -25.26 -11.89 9.64
C LEU A 174 -25.22 -10.77 8.60
N THR A 175 -24.27 -9.86 8.74
CA THR A 175 -23.99 -8.82 7.74
C THR A 175 -22.61 -9.08 7.16
N ALA A 176 -22.44 -8.99 5.84
CA ALA A 176 -21.14 -9.18 5.22
C ALA A 176 -20.79 -7.96 4.36
N LYS A 177 -19.58 -7.42 4.55
CA LYS A 177 -19.05 -6.29 3.78
C LYS A 177 -17.60 -6.58 3.36
N LEU A 178 -17.21 -6.13 2.18
CA LEU A 178 -15.80 -6.18 1.75
C LEU A 178 -14.97 -5.16 2.55
N SER A 179 -13.71 -5.51 2.81
CA SER A 179 -12.76 -4.56 3.41
C SER A 179 -12.47 -3.41 2.44
N LEU A 180 -12.16 -2.24 2.98
CA LEU A 180 -11.45 -1.22 2.21
C LEU A 180 -9.95 -1.48 2.39
N SER A 181 -9.23 -1.61 1.27
CA SER A 181 -7.76 -1.71 1.29
C SER A 181 -7.19 -0.30 1.50
N VAL A 182 -6.83 0.04 2.74
CA VAL A 182 -6.27 1.37 3.06
C VAL A 182 -4.75 1.39 2.91
N ASN A 183 -4.04 0.30 3.29
CA ASN A 183 -2.61 0.14 3.07
C ASN A 183 -2.20 -1.35 3.05
N THR A 184 -0.96 -1.68 2.65
CA THR A 184 -0.47 -3.08 2.57
C THR A 184 -0.53 -3.85 3.89
N GLU A 185 -0.56 -3.16 5.04
CA GLU A 185 -0.55 -3.76 6.39
C GLU A 185 -1.81 -3.45 7.21
N VAL A 186 -2.64 -2.49 6.78
CA VAL A 186 -3.74 -1.96 7.57
C VAL A 186 -5.05 -2.11 6.81
N ASN A 187 -5.97 -2.89 7.41
CA ASN A 187 -7.31 -3.04 6.88
C ASN A 187 -8.26 -2.13 7.64
N ALA A 188 -9.10 -1.42 6.89
CA ALA A 188 -10.22 -0.69 7.45
C ALA A 188 -11.53 -1.22 6.89
N HIS A 189 -12.60 -1.12 7.66
CA HIS A 189 -13.94 -1.38 7.17
C HIS A 189 -14.82 -0.17 7.39
N PHE A 190 -15.54 0.21 6.34
CA PHE A 190 -16.49 1.30 6.39
C PHE A 190 -17.86 0.79 6.82
N ASN A 191 -18.51 1.54 7.68
CA ASN A 191 -19.84 1.26 8.15
C ASN A 191 -20.70 2.52 8.11
N ASP A 192 -21.80 2.42 7.39
CA ASP A 192 -22.81 3.46 7.20
C ASP A 192 -24.20 3.00 7.64
N THR A 193 -24.28 1.92 8.42
CA THR A 193 -25.56 1.36 8.88
C THR A 193 -25.90 1.77 10.32
N SER A 194 -25.09 2.63 10.93
CA SER A 194 -25.21 3.03 12.32
C SER A 194 -25.93 4.37 12.47
N VAL A 195 -26.86 4.45 13.41
CA VAL A 195 -27.51 5.69 13.83
C VAL A 195 -27.22 5.90 15.31
N ARG A 196 -26.64 7.06 15.64
CA ARG A 196 -26.46 7.51 17.01
C ARG A 196 -27.73 8.22 17.44
N ILE A 197 -28.35 7.74 18.51
CA ILE A 197 -29.58 8.31 19.07
C ILE A 197 -29.24 8.80 20.48
N SER A 198 -29.47 10.07 20.76
CA SER A 198 -29.25 10.64 22.09
C SER A 198 -30.50 11.35 22.61
N TRP A 199 -30.72 11.21 23.91
CA TRP A 199 -31.84 11.81 24.64
C TRP A 199 -31.43 12.12 26.07
N GLU A 200 -32.10 13.07 26.71
CA GLU A 200 -31.82 13.43 28.10
C GLU A 200 -32.18 12.28 29.04
N ALA A 201 -31.31 11.98 29.99
CA ALA A 201 -31.59 11.05 31.09
C ALA A 201 -32.65 11.63 32.05
N PRO A 202 -33.35 10.80 32.85
CA PRO A 202 -34.32 11.30 33.82
C PRO A 202 -33.61 12.14 34.87
N SER A 203 -33.82 13.45 34.84
CA SER A 203 -33.11 14.41 35.67
C SER A 203 -34.00 15.58 36.12
N LYS A 204 -33.55 16.23 37.19
CA LYS A 204 -34.12 17.42 37.82
C LYS A 204 -33.07 18.52 37.86
N THR A 205 -33.51 19.76 37.81
CA THR A 205 -32.66 20.92 38.07
C THR A 205 -32.81 21.36 39.52
N VAL A 206 -31.72 21.70 40.19
CA VAL A 206 -31.74 22.16 41.59
C VAL A 206 -31.13 23.55 41.64
N TYR A 207 -31.82 24.47 42.31
CA TYR A 207 -31.35 25.84 42.55
C TYR A 207 -30.94 25.97 44.00
N VAL A 208 -29.69 26.34 44.23
CA VAL A 208 -29.11 26.50 45.58
C VAL A 208 -28.77 27.97 45.77
N GLY A 209 -29.31 28.58 46.82
CA GLY A 209 -29.08 29.98 47.16
C GLY A 209 -28.05 30.14 48.28
N PHE A 210 -27.14 31.10 48.11
CA PHE A 210 -26.14 31.48 49.10
C PHE A 210 -26.16 32.98 49.36
N SER A 211 -25.91 33.36 50.61
CA SER A 211 -25.81 34.75 51.06
C SER A 211 -24.41 35.30 50.77
N SER A 212 -23.38 34.44 50.81
CA SER A 212 -21.98 34.75 50.51
C SER A 212 -21.57 34.37 49.09
N LYS A 213 -20.94 35.30 48.37
CA LYS A 213 -20.35 35.05 47.05
C LYS A 213 -19.24 33.99 47.12
N LYS A 214 -18.45 33.99 48.19
CA LYS A 214 -17.30 33.08 48.35
C LYS A 214 -17.76 31.62 48.43
N GLU A 215 -18.74 31.35 49.28
CA GLU A 215 -19.34 30.01 49.44
C GLU A 215 -19.98 29.52 48.14
N SER A 216 -20.66 30.43 47.42
CA SER A 216 -21.25 30.08 46.12
C SER A 216 -20.21 29.65 45.08
N LEU A 217 -19.03 30.27 45.06
CA LEU A 217 -17.96 29.90 44.12
C LEU A 217 -17.26 28.60 44.53
N GLU A 218 -17.09 28.35 45.83
CA GLU A 218 -16.52 27.10 46.34
C GLU A 218 -17.41 25.89 46.00
N VAL A 219 -18.72 26.01 46.16
CA VAL A 219 -19.68 24.96 45.78
C VAL A 219 -19.75 24.81 44.25
N LEU A 220 -19.66 25.90 43.50
CA LEU A 220 -19.63 25.87 42.03
C LEU A 220 -18.43 25.06 41.50
N GLU A 221 -17.23 25.29 42.02
CA GLU A 221 -16.03 24.55 41.63
C GLU A 221 -16.09 23.08 42.07
N LYS A 222 -16.64 22.80 43.26
CA LYS A 222 -16.84 21.42 43.74
C LYS A 222 -17.87 20.65 42.92
N ALA A 223 -18.96 21.31 42.50
CA ALA A 223 -20.03 20.67 41.75
C ALA A 223 -19.74 20.56 40.25
N ARG A 224 -18.81 21.37 39.71
CA ARG A 224 -18.39 21.29 38.31
C ARG A 224 -17.69 19.95 38.07
N CYS A 225 -18.33 19.10 37.27
CA CYS A 225 -17.86 17.75 36.94
C CYS A 225 -17.90 16.74 38.10
N ALA A 226 -18.63 17.01 39.18
CA ALA A 226 -18.84 16.03 40.25
C ALA A 226 -19.69 14.85 39.75
N ALA A 227 -19.25 13.62 40.05
CA ALA A 227 -20.00 12.42 39.75
C ALA A 227 -20.99 12.12 40.88
N LEU A 228 -22.28 12.05 40.55
CA LEU A 228 -23.35 11.61 41.42
C LEU A 228 -23.92 10.29 40.89
N GLY A 229 -23.42 9.18 41.43
CA GLY A 229 -23.72 7.84 40.93
C GLY A 229 -23.26 7.67 39.47
N LYS A 230 -24.22 7.53 38.55
CA LYS A 230 -23.97 7.34 37.09
C LYS A 230 -23.99 8.64 36.27
N HIS A 231 -24.17 9.79 36.93
CA HIS A 231 -24.40 11.08 36.29
C HIS A 231 -23.31 12.08 36.65
N ILE A 232 -22.94 12.95 35.71
CA ILE A 232 -22.03 14.06 35.96
C ILE A 232 -22.85 15.35 36.06
N LEU A 233 -22.71 16.04 37.19
CA LEU A 233 -23.44 17.28 37.45
C LEU A 233 -22.84 18.45 36.67
N LYS A 234 -23.71 19.32 36.17
CA LYS A 234 -23.33 20.64 35.65
C LYS A 234 -23.74 21.71 36.64
N ALA A 235 -22.82 22.59 36.99
CA ALA A 235 -23.07 23.70 37.89
C ALA A 235 -22.77 25.03 37.18
N ALA A 236 -23.71 25.96 37.24
CA ALA A 236 -23.58 27.31 36.67
C ALA A 236 -24.18 28.36 37.59
N VAL A 237 -23.64 29.58 37.55
CA VAL A 237 -24.24 30.73 38.24
C VAL A 237 -25.56 31.09 37.55
N HIS A 238 -26.62 31.28 38.34
CA HIS A 238 -27.96 31.59 37.85
C HIS A 238 -28.38 33.01 38.28
N THR A 239 -28.77 33.83 37.31
CA THR A 239 -29.13 35.24 37.52
C THR A 239 -30.61 35.54 37.26
N GLY A 240 -31.45 34.50 37.10
CA GLY A 240 -32.88 34.64 36.84
C GLY A 240 -33.77 34.06 37.95
N LEU A 241 -35.08 33.99 37.69
CA LEU A 241 -35.99 33.21 38.52
C LEU A 241 -35.75 31.71 38.29
N PRO A 242 -35.79 30.88 39.34
CA PRO A 242 -36.03 31.21 40.74
C PRO A 242 -34.78 31.73 41.45
N ALA A 243 -34.93 32.83 42.19
CA ALA A 243 -33.88 33.41 43.03
C ALA A 243 -34.13 32.98 44.47
N VAL A 244 -33.37 32.00 44.94
CA VAL A 244 -33.49 31.43 46.29
C VAL A 244 -32.78 32.31 47.32
N SER A 245 -31.64 32.92 46.94
CA SER A 245 -30.93 33.93 47.73
C SER A 245 -30.19 34.93 46.82
N ARG A 246 -29.24 35.70 47.37
CA ARG A 246 -28.45 36.74 46.69
C ARG A 246 -27.52 36.19 45.61
N PHE A 247 -26.92 35.01 45.83
CA PHE A 247 -26.10 34.30 44.85
C PHE A 247 -26.69 32.92 44.60
N ASN A 248 -27.16 32.66 43.39
CA ASN A 248 -27.82 31.40 43.05
C ASN A 248 -26.94 30.55 42.13
N ILE A 249 -26.89 29.25 42.42
CA ILE A 249 -26.26 28.24 41.58
C ILE A 249 -27.34 27.31 41.06
N ARG A 250 -27.30 27.03 39.76
CA ARG A 250 -28.13 26.04 39.10
C ARG A 250 -27.31 24.77 38.89
N LEU A 251 -27.78 23.68 39.47
CA LEU A 251 -27.28 22.32 39.25
C LEU A 251 -28.20 21.61 38.24
N GLU A 252 -27.63 21.10 37.16
CA GLU A 252 -28.32 20.34 36.12
C GLU A 252 -27.81 18.89 36.06
N GLY A 253 -28.67 17.98 35.61
CA GLY A 253 -28.32 16.56 35.48
C GLY A 253 -28.43 15.77 36.79
N VAL A 254 -29.11 16.31 37.81
CA VAL A 254 -29.39 15.60 39.07
C VAL A 254 -30.39 14.47 38.78
N PRO A 255 -30.11 13.20 39.12
CA PRO A 255 -31.04 12.10 38.87
C PRO A 255 -32.43 12.32 39.47
N ALA A 256 -33.48 11.87 38.78
CA ALA A 256 -34.87 12.11 39.20
C ALA A 256 -35.24 11.45 40.55
N ASP A 257 -34.51 10.42 40.96
CA ASP A 257 -34.64 9.67 42.22
C ASP A 257 -33.75 10.21 43.36
N THR A 258 -33.00 11.29 43.13
CA THR A 258 -32.11 11.87 44.14
C THR A 258 -32.88 12.63 45.21
N ASP A 259 -32.58 12.32 46.47
CA ASP A 259 -33.09 13.00 47.66
C ASP A 259 -32.12 14.05 48.21
N THR A 260 -32.62 14.91 49.09
CA THR A 260 -31.82 15.95 49.78
C THR A 260 -30.64 15.38 50.55
N ALA A 261 -30.70 14.12 50.97
CA ALA A 261 -29.62 13.44 51.70
C ALA A 261 -28.37 13.18 50.85
N MET A 262 -28.53 12.93 49.55
CA MET A 262 -27.42 12.60 48.65
C MET A 262 -26.64 13.83 48.16
N LEU A 263 -27.21 15.03 48.33
CA LEU A 263 -26.61 16.30 47.94
C LEU A 263 -26.24 17.18 49.15
N LYS A 264 -26.22 16.62 50.36
CA LYS A 264 -25.91 17.35 51.61
C LYS A 264 -24.60 18.14 51.52
N ASP A 265 -23.58 17.56 50.90
CA ASP A 265 -22.27 18.19 50.74
C ASP A 265 -22.30 19.45 49.86
N PHE A 266 -23.26 19.53 48.93
CA PHE A 266 -23.47 20.68 48.06
C PHE A 266 -24.44 21.72 48.68
N PHE A 267 -25.13 21.37 49.75
CA PHE A 267 -26.08 22.25 50.46
C PHE A 267 -25.50 22.86 51.74
N LEU A 268 -24.27 22.49 52.12
CA LEU A 268 -23.60 23.02 53.29
C LEU A 268 -23.41 24.55 53.16
N GLY A 269 -23.97 25.33 54.09
CA GLY A 269 -23.90 26.80 54.04
C GLY A 269 -24.90 27.46 53.08
N SER A 270 -25.84 26.72 52.49
CA SER A 270 -26.90 27.30 51.66
C SER A 270 -28.02 27.90 52.51
N ASP A 271 -28.57 29.04 52.07
CA ASP A 271 -29.73 29.68 52.72
C ASP A 271 -31.05 28.98 52.35
N GLY A 272 -31.05 28.25 51.24
CA GLY A 272 -32.22 27.52 50.75
C GLY A 272 -31.94 26.75 49.47
N VAL A 273 -32.79 25.76 49.22
CA VAL A 273 -32.73 24.91 48.03
C VAL A 273 -34.12 24.83 47.41
N MET A 274 -34.20 25.02 46.09
CA MET A 274 -35.44 24.87 45.35
C MET A 274 -35.30 23.80 44.26
N TRP A 275 -36.21 22.84 44.28
CA TRP A 275 -36.22 21.72 43.35
C TRP A 275 -37.08 22.02 42.13
N GLY A 276 -36.50 21.83 40.95
CA GLY A 276 -37.22 21.82 39.68
C GLY A 276 -38.01 20.52 39.50
N ARG A 277 -39.00 20.54 38.60
CA ARG A 277 -39.72 19.33 38.18
C ARG A 277 -38.78 18.42 37.39
N ALA A 278 -38.93 17.11 37.56
CA ALA A 278 -38.23 16.14 36.73
C ALA A 278 -38.71 16.24 35.28
N ASN A 279 -37.80 16.08 34.32
CA ASN A 279 -38.17 15.97 32.91
C ASN A 279 -39.09 14.75 32.69
N TYR A 280 -38.73 13.59 33.25
CA TYR A 280 -39.57 12.39 33.34
C TYR A 280 -39.05 11.45 34.45
N THR A 281 -39.83 10.42 34.80
CA THR A 281 -39.60 9.62 36.02
C THR A 281 -39.07 8.20 35.79
N SER A 282 -39.25 7.62 34.60
CA SER A 282 -38.90 6.22 34.34
C SER A 282 -38.02 6.06 33.11
N ASN A 283 -36.78 5.62 33.32
CA ASN A 283 -35.86 5.27 32.23
C ASN A 283 -36.40 4.10 31.38
N ALA A 284 -36.96 3.07 32.03
CA ALA A 284 -37.53 1.92 31.33
C ALA A 284 -38.67 2.32 30.37
N ARG A 285 -39.52 3.27 30.78
CA ARG A 285 -40.60 3.80 29.92
C ARG A 285 -40.05 4.56 28.72
N ALA A 286 -39.03 5.39 28.93
CA ALA A 286 -38.36 6.11 27.85
C ALA A 286 -37.73 5.14 26.83
N LEU A 287 -37.00 4.13 27.31
CA LEU A 287 -36.38 3.10 26.47
C LEU A 287 -37.41 2.31 25.65
N ASN A 288 -38.50 1.87 26.26
CA ASN A 288 -39.57 1.18 25.55
C ASN A 288 -40.24 2.09 24.51
N GLY A 289 -40.38 3.38 24.81
CA GLY A 289 -40.89 4.38 23.86
C GLY A 289 -39.97 4.56 22.65
N ILE A 290 -38.66 4.68 22.88
CA ILE A 290 -37.64 4.77 21.83
C ILE A 290 -37.64 3.52 20.96
N GLN A 291 -37.70 2.33 21.56
CA GLN A 291 -37.78 1.06 20.83
C GLN A 291 -39.03 0.94 19.97
N ARG A 292 -40.19 1.44 20.43
CA ARG A 292 -41.40 1.52 19.61
C ARG A 292 -41.24 2.50 18.45
N MET A 293 -40.71 3.70 18.70
CA MET A 293 -40.44 4.67 17.63
C MET A 293 -39.51 4.13 16.54
N MET A 294 -38.51 3.32 16.92
CA MET A 294 -37.65 2.65 15.95
C MET A 294 -38.44 1.68 15.07
N LYS A 295 -39.35 0.88 15.64
CA LYS A 295 -40.23 -0.02 14.87
C LYS A 295 -41.20 0.76 13.97
N ASP A 296 -41.78 1.83 14.48
CA ASP A 296 -42.75 2.67 13.76
C ASP A 296 -42.12 3.43 12.58
N SER A 297 -40.79 3.62 12.58
CA SER A 297 -40.08 4.28 11.49
C SER A 297 -40.10 3.49 10.18
N GLY A 298 -40.43 2.19 10.23
CA GLY A 298 -40.36 1.28 9.08
C GLY A 298 -38.93 0.95 8.64
N ALA A 299 -37.91 1.38 9.39
CA ALA A 299 -36.52 0.99 9.18
C ALA A 299 -36.25 -0.39 9.78
N ASP A 300 -35.53 -1.23 9.05
CA ASP A 300 -35.09 -2.53 9.54
C ASP A 300 -33.89 -2.37 10.50
N VAL A 301 -34.18 -2.35 11.80
CA VAL A 301 -33.19 -2.21 12.88
C VAL A 301 -32.80 -3.60 13.38
N LEU A 302 -31.55 -3.97 13.16
CA LEU A 302 -30.97 -5.27 13.55
C LEU A 302 -30.78 -5.37 15.06
N TYR A 303 -30.16 -4.35 15.67
CA TYR A 303 -29.99 -4.27 17.12
C TYR A 303 -29.82 -2.82 17.60
N PHE A 304 -30.06 -2.61 18.90
CA PHE A 304 -29.90 -1.33 19.58
C PHE A 304 -29.15 -1.53 20.89
N GLU A 305 -28.06 -0.80 21.08
CA GLU A 305 -27.19 -0.86 22.26
C GLU A 305 -27.14 0.50 22.95
N ILE A 306 -27.11 0.51 24.29
CA ILE A 306 -27.02 1.75 25.09
C ILE A 306 -25.63 1.82 25.67
N MET A 307 -24.97 2.97 25.55
CA MET A 307 -23.64 3.17 26.08
C MET A 307 -23.64 3.04 27.62
N PRO A 308 -22.65 2.34 28.21
CA PRO A 308 -22.54 2.23 29.66
C PRO A 308 -22.25 3.58 30.31
N SER A 309 -22.70 3.76 31.55
CA SER A 309 -22.41 4.95 32.37
C SER A 309 -20.91 5.15 32.60
N PRO A 310 -20.40 6.39 32.77
CA PRO A 310 -21.14 7.62 33.11
C PRO A 310 -21.70 8.39 31.90
N TYR A 311 -22.91 8.93 32.05
CA TYR A 311 -23.55 9.74 31.01
C TYR A 311 -23.02 11.17 31.05
N GLU A 312 -22.18 11.54 30.08
CA GLU A 312 -21.70 12.92 29.93
C GLU A 312 -22.89 13.87 29.71
N ALA A 313 -22.90 14.99 30.43
CA ALA A 313 -23.92 16.03 30.32
C ALA A 313 -25.37 15.58 30.60
N GLY A 314 -25.57 14.44 31.27
CA GLY A 314 -26.91 13.91 31.54
C GLY A 314 -27.61 13.38 30.28
N MET A 315 -26.87 13.12 29.20
CA MET A 315 -27.41 12.56 27.96
C MET A 315 -27.17 11.06 27.90
N MET A 316 -28.22 10.30 27.66
CA MET A 316 -28.11 8.89 27.29
C MET A 316 -27.83 8.80 25.80
N VAL A 317 -26.89 7.92 25.42
CA VAL A 317 -26.53 7.66 24.02
C VAL A 317 -26.78 6.19 23.73
N GLY A 318 -27.54 5.93 22.68
CA GLY A 318 -27.74 4.60 22.12
C GLY A 318 -27.32 4.52 20.67
N TRP A 319 -26.81 3.36 20.27
CA TRP A 319 -26.39 3.02 18.92
C TRP A 319 -27.37 2.03 18.32
N ALA A 320 -28.06 2.43 17.26
CA ALA A 320 -28.91 1.54 16.47
C ALA A 320 -28.16 1.10 15.21
N ARG A 321 -28.13 -0.20 14.94
CA ARG A 321 -27.61 -0.75 13.69
C ARG A 321 -28.74 -1.23 12.80
N THR A 322 -28.72 -0.79 11.55
CA THR A 322 -29.75 -1.08 10.56
C THR A 322 -29.25 -2.06 9.50
N ALA A 323 -30.16 -2.66 8.74
CA ALA A 323 -29.79 -3.57 7.65
C ALA A 323 -29.14 -2.84 6.47
N THR A 324 -29.55 -1.59 6.19
CA THR A 324 -29.05 -0.82 5.05
C THR A 324 -28.80 0.64 5.41
N SER A 325 -27.92 1.31 4.65
CA SER A 325 -27.69 2.75 4.75
C SER A 325 -28.98 3.57 4.57
N GLN A 326 -29.91 3.07 3.75
CA GLN A 326 -31.19 3.73 3.50
C GLN A 326 -32.07 3.68 4.74
N ASP A 327 -32.10 2.56 5.43
CA ASP A 327 -32.87 2.40 6.67
C ASP A 327 -32.28 3.26 7.80
N ALA A 328 -30.95 3.40 7.87
CA ALA A 328 -30.30 4.37 8.74
C ALA A 328 -30.74 5.82 8.47
N LYS A 329 -30.75 6.23 7.19
CA LYS A 329 -31.23 7.58 6.78
C LYS A 329 -32.71 7.78 7.12
N LYS A 330 -33.58 6.78 6.86
CA LYS A 330 -35.01 6.83 7.20
C LYS A 330 -35.22 6.97 8.70
N LEU A 331 -34.55 6.15 9.50
CA LEU A 331 -34.63 6.16 10.95
C LEU A 331 -34.20 7.52 11.52
N CYS A 332 -33.07 8.04 11.04
CA CYS A 332 -32.57 9.35 11.42
C CYS A 332 -33.59 10.46 11.12
N LYS A 333 -34.12 10.51 9.89
CA LYS A 333 -35.14 11.51 9.49
C LYS A 333 -36.41 11.41 10.31
N PHE A 334 -36.83 10.19 10.67
CA PHE A 334 -38.03 9.98 11.45
C PHE A 334 -37.87 10.43 12.91
N MET A 335 -36.74 10.11 13.55
CA MET A 335 -36.57 10.34 14.99
C MET A 335 -36.01 11.73 15.35
N HIS A 336 -35.15 12.29 14.50
CA HIS A 336 -34.44 13.53 14.79
C HIS A 336 -35.40 14.69 15.08
N ALA A 337 -35.10 15.46 16.12
CA ALA A 337 -35.86 16.62 16.60
C ALA A 337 -37.30 16.35 17.09
N ARG A 338 -37.75 15.10 17.15
CA ARG A 338 -39.05 14.76 17.76
C ARG A 338 -38.99 14.88 19.29
N LYS A 339 -40.11 15.30 19.88
CA LYS A 339 -40.27 15.55 21.33
C LYS A 339 -41.38 14.68 21.92
N PRO A 340 -41.16 13.37 22.09
CA PRO A 340 -42.20 12.48 22.59
C PRO A 340 -42.48 12.73 24.08
N ALA A 341 -43.72 12.46 24.50
CA ALA A 341 -44.14 12.66 25.90
C ALA A 341 -43.33 11.82 26.91
N PHE A 342 -42.85 10.64 26.49
CA PHE A 342 -42.10 9.75 27.38
C PHE A 342 -40.65 10.20 27.68
N THR A 343 -40.10 11.17 26.94
CA THR A 343 -38.82 11.84 27.26
C THR A 343 -39.04 13.17 27.99
N GLY A 344 -40.27 13.47 28.43
CA GLY A 344 -40.58 14.77 29.04
C GLY A 344 -40.69 15.91 28.03
N LEU A 345 -41.04 15.60 26.76
CA LEU A 345 -41.09 16.57 25.65
C LEU A 345 -39.72 17.19 25.31
N THR A 346 -38.64 16.53 25.72
CA THR A 346 -37.27 16.86 25.31
C THR A 346 -36.98 16.29 23.93
N GLY A 347 -36.14 16.99 23.16
CA GLY A 347 -35.83 16.60 21.79
C GLY A 347 -34.92 15.37 21.73
N ILE A 348 -35.23 14.43 20.84
CA ILE A 348 -34.33 13.33 20.50
C ILE A 348 -33.39 13.79 19.39
N ASP A 349 -32.09 13.67 19.61
CA ASP A 349 -31.08 13.90 18.58
C ASP A 349 -30.66 12.56 17.98
N ALA A 350 -31.17 12.27 16.78
CA ALA A 350 -30.75 11.13 15.99
C ALA A 350 -29.85 11.60 14.84
N ARG A 351 -28.68 10.99 14.69
CA ARG A 351 -27.68 11.31 13.67
C ARG A 351 -27.27 10.04 12.94
N HIS A 352 -27.30 10.07 11.61
CA HIS A 352 -26.71 9.02 10.80
C HIS A 352 -25.19 9.14 10.88
N VAL A 353 -24.52 8.11 11.43
CA VAL A 353 -23.08 8.14 11.63
C VAL A 353 -22.43 7.14 10.69
N GLN A 354 -21.40 7.62 10.00
CA GLN A 354 -20.52 6.83 9.17
C GLN A 354 -19.23 6.61 9.95
N SER A 355 -18.80 5.36 10.05
CA SER A 355 -17.61 4.99 10.79
C SER A 355 -16.62 4.22 9.91
N LEU A 356 -15.33 4.43 10.17
CA LEU A 356 -14.24 3.69 9.57
C LEU A 356 -13.42 3.08 10.69
N GLU A 357 -13.30 1.76 10.72
CA GLU A 357 -12.61 1.07 11.81
C GLU A 357 -11.36 0.35 11.29
N TYR A 358 -10.21 0.81 11.79
CA TYR A 358 -8.87 0.35 11.48
C TYR A 358 -8.44 -0.72 12.45
N SER A 359 -7.79 -1.78 11.95
CA SER A 359 -7.09 -2.75 12.78
C SER A 359 -5.59 -2.52 12.66
N LEU A 360 -4.97 -2.06 13.74
CA LEU A 360 -3.55 -1.69 13.80
C LEU A 360 -2.76 -2.70 14.64
N PRO A 361 -1.54 -3.09 14.23
CA PRO A 361 -0.59 -3.75 15.12
C PRO A 361 -0.30 -2.90 16.37
N VAL A 362 0.00 -3.56 17.50
CA VAL A 362 0.21 -2.87 18.80
C VAL A 362 1.39 -1.89 18.73
N ASP A 363 2.49 -2.28 18.07
CA ASP A 363 3.69 -1.45 17.88
C ASP A 363 3.38 -0.16 17.09
N VAL A 364 2.58 -0.27 16.02
CA VAL A 364 2.15 0.87 15.20
C VAL A 364 1.24 1.81 16.00
N TYR A 365 0.32 1.24 16.77
CA TYR A 365 -0.58 2.02 17.61
C TYR A 365 0.18 2.75 18.71
N GLU A 366 1.07 2.08 19.43
CA GLU A 366 1.86 2.72 20.50
C GLU A 366 2.71 3.88 19.97
N ALA A 367 3.35 3.71 18.82
CA ALA A 367 4.14 4.77 18.17
C ALA A 367 3.28 5.97 17.74
N SER A 368 1.99 5.75 17.42
CA SER A 368 1.09 6.77 16.85
C SER A 368 0.03 7.28 17.84
N LYS A 369 -0.07 6.69 19.04
CA LYS A 369 -1.17 6.93 20.00
C LYS A 369 -1.36 8.40 20.33
N ARG A 370 -0.27 9.12 20.61
CA ARG A 370 -0.31 10.55 20.96
C ARG A 370 -0.86 11.42 19.84
N ASP A 371 -0.48 11.13 18.59
CA ASP A 371 -0.96 11.87 17.42
C ASP A 371 -2.45 11.53 17.15
N ILE A 372 -2.85 10.27 17.35
CA ILE A 372 -4.27 9.84 17.28
C ILE A 372 -5.12 10.54 18.37
N ASP A 373 -4.60 10.62 19.61
CA ASP A 373 -5.27 11.31 20.72
C ASP A 373 -5.40 12.81 20.46
N ALA A 374 -4.35 13.44 19.92
CA ALA A 374 -4.36 14.85 19.53
C ALA A 374 -5.36 15.12 18.40
N LEU A 375 -5.40 14.24 17.38
CA LEU A 375 -6.40 14.28 16.32
C LEU A 375 -7.81 14.22 16.92
N ALA A 376 -8.08 13.25 17.80
CA ALA A 376 -9.36 13.09 18.48
C ALA A 376 -9.75 14.31 19.35
N ALA A 377 -8.80 14.94 20.05
CA ALA A 377 -9.06 16.13 20.85
C ALA A 377 -9.42 17.35 19.97
N SER A 378 -8.82 17.46 18.78
CA SER A 378 -9.11 18.54 17.84
C SER A 378 -10.50 18.40 17.20
N THR A 379 -10.96 17.17 16.96
CA THR A 379 -12.29 16.86 16.41
C THR A 379 -13.42 16.93 17.43
N ARG A 380 -13.13 16.85 18.74
CA ARG A 380 -14.13 17.03 19.84
C ARG A 380 -14.89 18.33 19.68
N ARG A 381 -14.20 19.37 19.25
CA ARG A 381 -14.75 20.71 19.08
C ARG A 381 -15.60 20.87 17.80
N LYS A 382 -15.56 19.90 16.88
CA LYS A 382 -16.27 19.93 15.59
C LYS A 382 -17.39 18.88 15.46
N GLY A 383 -17.68 18.12 16.53
CA GLY A 383 -18.85 17.22 16.60
C GLY A 383 -18.60 15.74 16.32
N TYR A 384 -17.36 15.29 16.18
CA TYR A 384 -17.05 13.94 15.67
C TYR A 384 -16.23 13.08 16.63
N LEU A 385 -16.85 12.24 17.46
CA LEU A 385 -16.08 11.29 18.29
C LEU A 385 -16.77 9.99 18.67
N ASN A 386 -16.05 8.91 18.38
CA ASN A 386 -15.21 8.25 19.38
C ASN A 386 -14.04 7.53 18.69
N HIS A 387 -12.88 7.45 19.35
CA HIS A 387 -11.95 6.35 19.11
C HIS A 387 -12.08 5.41 20.30
N THR A 388 -12.48 4.16 20.05
CA THR A 388 -12.46 3.10 21.06
C THR A 388 -11.30 2.19 20.74
N SER A 389 -10.19 2.37 21.45
CA SER A 389 -9.05 1.44 21.35
C SER A 389 -9.34 0.22 22.20
N HIS A 390 -9.78 -0.86 21.56
CA HIS A 390 -9.82 -2.17 22.20
C HIS A 390 -8.46 -2.84 22.03
N LEU A 391 -7.80 -3.11 23.15
CA LEU A 391 -6.56 -3.88 23.19
C LEU A 391 -6.91 -5.35 23.05
N TYR A 392 -6.57 -5.94 21.89
CA TYR A 392 -6.53 -7.39 21.72
C TYR A 392 -5.08 -7.86 21.94
N PRO A 393 -4.84 -9.15 22.21
CA PRO A 393 -3.48 -9.69 22.43
C PRO A 393 -2.49 -9.40 21.30
N ALA A 394 -2.98 -9.08 20.09
CA ALA A 394 -2.15 -8.87 18.89
C ALA A 394 -2.48 -7.61 18.06
N SER A 395 -3.56 -6.86 18.35
CA SER A 395 -3.94 -5.66 17.57
C SER A 395 -4.81 -4.68 18.35
N VAL A 396 -4.86 -3.43 17.89
CA VAL A 396 -5.69 -2.35 18.42
C VAL A 396 -6.68 -1.89 17.35
N SER A 397 -7.97 -1.85 17.70
CA SER A 397 -8.99 -1.27 16.81
C SER A 397 -9.05 0.25 17.00
N VAL A 398 -8.94 1.03 15.93
CA VAL A 398 -9.11 2.50 15.95
C VAL A 398 -10.31 2.86 15.09
N ARG A 399 -11.37 3.37 15.71
CA ARG A 399 -12.58 3.79 15.02
C ARG A 399 -12.56 5.31 14.78
N LEU A 400 -12.84 5.72 13.54
CA LEU A 400 -13.16 7.09 13.15
C LEU A 400 -14.66 7.18 12.89
N GLU A 401 -15.30 8.29 13.27
CA GLU A 401 -16.74 8.47 13.12
C GLU A 401 -17.03 9.89 12.63
N ALA A 402 -17.93 10.03 11.65
CA ALA A 402 -18.40 11.32 11.16
C ALA A 402 -19.88 11.27 10.72
N GLU A 403 -20.54 12.43 10.68
CA GLU A 403 -21.91 12.60 10.18
C GLU A 403 -21.97 12.65 8.64
N ASP A 404 -20.83 12.95 7.99
CA ASP A 404 -20.70 13.09 6.55
C ASP A 404 -19.45 12.36 6.01
N ILE A 405 -19.54 11.84 4.77
CA ILE A 405 -18.44 11.26 4.00
C ILE A 405 -17.29 12.27 3.87
N GLN A 406 -17.56 13.56 3.63
CA GLN A 406 -16.47 14.54 3.46
C GLN A 406 -15.72 14.78 4.77
N GLY A 407 -16.45 14.80 5.89
CA GLY A 407 -15.85 14.82 7.22
C GLY A 407 -15.01 13.58 7.47
N LEU A 408 -15.54 12.39 7.15
CA LEU A 408 -14.84 11.12 7.33
C LEU A 408 -13.61 10.98 6.43
N SER A 409 -13.68 11.44 5.17
CA SER A 409 -12.58 11.36 4.21
C SER A 409 -11.42 12.27 4.62
N LYS A 410 -11.73 13.46 5.17
CA LYS A 410 -10.72 14.34 5.76
C LYS A 410 -10.04 13.71 6.98
N LEU A 411 -10.81 13.11 7.89
CA LEU A 411 -10.27 12.42 9.06
C LEU A 411 -9.44 11.21 8.68
N LYS A 412 -9.90 10.45 7.68
CA LYS A 412 -9.13 9.37 7.09
C LYS A 412 -7.81 9.88 6.53
N ALA A 413 -7.81 10.94 5.73
CA ALA A 413 -6.58 11.49 5.17
C ALA A 413 -5.58 11.94 6.25
N GLU A 414 -6.08 12.61 7.30
CA GLU A 414 -5.24 13.01 8.44
C GLU A 414 -4.69 11.79 9.21
N LEU A 415 -5.51 10.76 9.44
CA LEU A 415 -5.07 9.52 10.10
C LEU A 415 -4.08 8.72 9.23
N ASP A 416 -4.34 8.59 7.94
CA ASP A 416 -3.48 7.88 6.99
C ASP A 416 -2.09 8.55 6.93
N VAL A 417 -2.02 9.89 7.01
CA VAL A 417 -0.74 10.61 7.14
C VAL A 417 -0.01 10.23 8.43
N ILE A 418 -0.70 10.18 9.57
CA ILE A 418 -0.11 9.74 10.86
C ILE A 418 0.42 8.30 10.75
N LEU A 419 -0.39 7.39 10.20
CA LEU A 419 -0.06 5.96 10.05
C LEU A 419 1.01 5.68 8.99
N SER A 420 1.17 6.55 8.00
CA SER A 420 2.21 6.46 6.97
C SER A 420 3.57 6.96 7.46
N GLY A 421 3.58 7.79 8.51
CA GLY A 421 4.77 8.41 9.08
C GLY A 421 5.37 9.51 8.22
N GLU A 422 6.21 10.35 8.82
CA GLU A 422 6.89 11.42 8.09
C GLU A 422 8.05 10.86 7.26
N LEU A 423 7.99 11.07 5.94
CA LEU A 423 9.10 10.75 5.06
C LEU A 423 10.23 11.76 5.24
N VAL A 424 11.44 11.28 5.53
CA VAL A 424 12.63 12.12 5.67
C VAL A 424 13.00 12.73 4.31
N ARG A 425 12.74 14.03 4.17
CA ARG A 425 13.05 14.84 2.98
C ARG A 425 13.93 16.03 3.30
N GLU A 426 14.77 16.39 2.34
CA GLU A 426 15.62 17.57 2.38
C GLU A 426 15.57 18.28 1.02
N LYS A 427 15.25 19.59 1.00
CA LYS A 427 15.11 20.39 -0.23
C LYS A 427 14.22 19.72 -1.30
N GLY A 428 13.16 19.03 -0.86
CA GLY A 428 12.22 18.30 -1.72
C GLY A 428 12.67 16.91 -2.19
N LYS A 429 13.90 16.48 -1.91
CA LYS A 429 14.42 15.15 -2.28
C LYS A 429 14.41 14.19 -1.09
N VAL A 430 14.16 12.92 -1.35
CA VAL A 430 14.23 11.88 -0.31
C VAL A 430 15.67 11.72 0.16
N VAL A 431 15.84 11.70 1.47
CA VAL A 431 17.14 11.52 2.12
C VAL A 431 17.41 10.02 2.20
N TRP A 432 18.37 9.58 1.41
CA TRP A 432 18.83 8.21 1.42
C TRP A 432 20.33 8.15 1.12
N ASP A 433 21.01 7.23 1.79
CA ASP A 433 22.33 6.75 1.43
C ASP A 433 22.37 5.23 1.60
N ARG A 434 23.22 4.55 0.81
CA ARG A 434 23.37 3.09 0.90
C ARG A 434 23.78 2.65 2.32
N PHE A 435 24.51 3.47 3.07
CA PHE A 435 24.89 3.27 4.47
C PHE A 435 23.75 2.73 5.33
N LEU A 436 22.55 3.31 5.21
CA LEU A 436 21.36 2.95 6.00
C LEU A 436 20.79 1.57 5.67
N GLY A 437 21.17 0.99 4.52
CA GLY A 437 20.80 -0.37 4.14
C GLY A 437 21.66 -1.46 4.78
N TYR A 438 22.82 -1.11 5.32
CA TYR A 438 23.79 -2.06 5.89
C TYR A 438 23.64 -2.20 7.41
N ILE A 439 24.45 -3.06 8.02
CA ILE A 439 24.38 -3.39 9.46
C ILE A 439 24.73 -2.16 10.29
N GLU A 440 25.80 -1.44 9.93
CA GLU A 440 26.27 -0.25 10.66
C GLU A 440 25.22 0.88 10.61
N GLY A 441 24.52 0.99 9.49
CA GLY A 441 23.39 1.90 9.34
C GLY A 441 22.19 1.51 10.22
N GLN A 442 21.96 0.21 10.44
CA GLN A 442 20.92 -0.26 11.35
C GLN A 442 21.29 -0.02 12.82
N GLU A 443 22.56 -0.19 13.18
CA GLU A 443 23.08 0.16 14.51
C GLU A 443 22.93 1.64 14.80
N PHE A 444 23.31 2.51 13.86
CA PHE A 444 23.09 3.96 13.97
C PHE A 444 21.61 4.32 14.19
N ILE A 445 20.69 3.67 13.47
CA ILE A 445 19.24 3.87 13.69
C ILE A 445 18.80 3.33 15.04
N GLY A 446 19.32 2.18 15.47
CA GLY A 446 19.08 1.61 16.79
C GLY A 446 19.51 2.54 17.93
N GLU A 447 20.71 3.13 17.84
CA GLU A 447 21.22 4.12 18.78
C GLU A 447 20.35 5.39 18.81
N LEU A 448 19.92 5.86 17.63
CA LEU A 448 19.00 7.00 17.51
C LEU A 448 17.67 6.73 18.23
N GLN A 449 17.12 5.53 18.10
CA GLN A 449 15.89 5.13 18.77
C GLN A 449 16.07 4.94 20.28
N GLN A 450 17.24 4.49 20.74
CA GLN A 450 17.56 4.44 22.18
C GLN A 450 17.67 5.85 22.78
N GLN A 451 18.26 6.80 22.06
CA GLN A 451 18.35 8.20 22.49
C GLN A 451 17.01 8.93 22.45
N HIS A 452 16.12 8.54 21.53
CA HIS A 452 14.79 9.14 21.33
C HIS A 452 13.72 8.06 21.37
N PRO A 453 13.39 7.50 22.56
CA PRO A 453 12.46 6.36 22.69
C PRO A 453 11.03 6.68 22.23
N LEU A 454 10.69 7.96 22.13
CA LEU A 454 9.39 8.45 21.66
C LEU A 454 9.32 8.55 20.12
N VAL A 455 10.40 8.24 19.41
CA VAL A 455 10.45 8.24 17.94
C VAL A 455 10.78 6.84 17.42
N THR A 456 9.89 6.29 16.59
CA THR A 456 10.15 5.05 15.87
C THR A 456 10.63 5.37 14.46
N VAL A 457 11.75 4.78 14.06
CA VAL A 457 12.33 4.95 12.73
C VAL A 457 12.16 3.68 11.92
N ARG A 458 11.43 3.74 10.81
CA ARG A 458 11.29 2.61 9.87
C ARG A 458 12.12 2.89 8.62
N VAL A 459 13.04 1.98 8.32
CA VAL A 459 13.93 2.05 7.15
C VAL A 459 13.49 1.01 6.12
N ASP A 460 13.00 1.47 4.98
CA ASP A 460 12.69 0.61 3.83
C ASP A 460 13.90 0.55 2.89
N LYS A 461 14.69 -0.52 3.04
CA LYS A 461 15.91 -0.75 2.25
C LYS A 461 15.64 -0.93 0.75
N TYR A 462 14.46 -1.44 0.38
CA TYR A 462 14.11 -1.75 -1.00
C TYR A 462 13.59 -0.52 -1.74
N ARG A 463 12.74 0.28 -1.08
CA ARG A 463 12.24 1.55 -1.63
C ARG A 463 13.19 2.71 -1.39
N LYS A 464 14.22 2.51 -0.57
CA LYS A 464 15.21 3.53 -0.19
C LYS A 464 14.55 4.74 0.50
N LEU A 465 13.65 4.45 1.44
CA LEU A 465 12.84 5.43 2.17
C LEU A 465 13.08 5.31 3.68
N ILE A 466 13.00 6.43 4.39
CA ILE A 466 13.05 6.48 5.86
C ILE A 466 11.78 7.17 6.33
N ARG A 467 11.05 6.53 7.23
CA ARG A 467 9.83 7.06 7.84
C ARG A 467 10.01 7.25 9.34
N LEU A 468 9.59 8.39 9.84
CA LEU A 468 9.64 8.75 11.26
C LEU A 468 8.23 8.80 11.83
N PHE A 469 8.04 8.15 12.97
CA PHE A 469 6.79 8.14 13.75
C PHE A 469 7.07 8.71 15.14
N GLY A 470 6.18 9.52 15.69
CA GLY A 470 6.35 10.15 17.00
C GLY A 470 6.00 11.64 17.01
N THR A 471 6.35 12.36 18.08
CA THR A 471 5.98 13.78 18.22
C THR A 471 6.72 14.67 17.22
N SER A 472 6.07 15.75 16.73
CA SER A 472 6.67 16.65 15.72
C SER A 472 8.02 17.26 16.16
N THR A 473 8.16 17.59 17.45
CA THR A 473 9.39 18.16 18.01
C THR A 473 10.56 17.17 17.99
N GLU A 474 10.32 15.93 18.39
CA GLU A 474 11.36 14.89 18.44
C GLU A 474 11.65 14.33 17.05
N ARG A 475 10.63 14.18 16.20
CA ARG A 475 10.79 13.86 14.77
C ARG A 475 11.73 14.84 14.10
N LYS A 476 11.59 16.15 14.37
CA LYS A 476 12.48 17.17 13.82
C LYS A 476 13.93 16.96 14.26
N ALA A 477 14.17 16.62 15.53
CA ALA A 477 15.51 16.36 16.05
C ALA A 477 16.15 15.11 15.41
N VAL A 478 15.41 14.00 15.34
CA VAL A 478 15.87 12.75 14.70
C VAL A 478 16.12 12.96 13.20
N ARG A 479 15.21 13.65 12.52
CA ARG A 479 15.34 14.03 11.10
C ARG A 479 16.62 14.82 10.85
N MET A 480 16.92 15.82 11.68
CA MET A 480 18.15 16.62 11.56
C MET A 480 19.41 15.75 11.68
N LYS A 481 19.47 14.85 12.67
CA LYS A 481 20.61 13.93 12.83
C LYS A 481 20.80 12.99 11.65
N ILE A 482 19.70 12.45 11.09
CA ILE A 482 19.75 11.58 9.91
C ILE A 482 20.23 12.38 8.69
N VAL A 483 19.68 13.57 8.49
CA VAL A 483 20.08 14.47 7.40
C VAL A 483 21.55 14.84 7.51
N GLU A 484 22.01 15.29 8.67
CA GLU A 484 23.41 15.65 8.92
C GLU A 484 24.35 14.48 8.65
N LYS A 485 24.02 13.27 9.12
CA LYS A 485 24.81 12.07 8.83
C LYS A 485 24.84 11.76 7.33
N VAL A 486 23.71 11.86 6.64
CA VAL A 486 23.63 11.60 5.19
C VAL A 486 24.35 12.69 4.38
N GLU A 487 24.26 13.96 4.76
CA GLU A 487 24.99 15.06 4.14
C GLU A 487 26.50 14.91 4.36
N ALA A 488 26.95 14.56 5.57
CA ALA A 488 28.34 14.24 5.85
C ALA A 488 28.85 13.11 4.93
N LEU A 489 28.07 12.04 4.78
CA LEU A 489 28.39 10.92 3.89
C LEU A 489 28.39 11.30 2.40
N ARG A 490 27.55 12.25 1.98
CA ARG A 490 27.51 12.78 0.61
C ARG A 490 28.65 13.76 0.33
N GLY A 491 29.10 14.47 1.35
CA GLY A 491 30.26 15.37 1.29
C GLY A 491 31.58 14.63 1.17
N CYS A 492 31.63 13.36 1.58
CA CYS A 492 32.77 12.49 1.33
C CYS A 492 32.88 12.15 -0.17
N GLN A 493 34.07 12.26 -0.73
CA GLN A 493 34.30 11.76 -2.08
C GLN A 493 34.21 10.22 -2.09
N VAL A 494 33.45 9.69 -3.05
CA VAL A 494 33.29 8.25 -3.25
C VAL A 494 34.22 7.81 -4.36
N HIS A 495 35.22 7.03 -4.00
CA HIS A 495 36.20 6.49 -4.94
C HIS A 495 35.93 5.03 -5.18
N THR A 496 35.90 4.66 -6.46
CA THR A 496 35.58 3.31 -6.90
C THR A 496 36.83 2.71 -7.53
N ILE A 497 37.35 1.65 -6.94
CA ILE A 497 38.58 0.98 -7.39
C ILE A 497 38.19 -0.40 -7.91
N ALA A 498 38.33 -0.61 -9.22
CA ALA A 498 38.08 -1.91 -9.84
C ALA A 498 39.11 -2.94 -9.36
N LEU A 499 38.63 -4.13 -9.01
CA LEU A 499 39.42 -5.23 -8.48
C LEU A 499 39.45 -6.39 -9.48
N ASP A 500 40.61 -7.01 -9.61
CA ASP A 500 40.75 -8.24 -10.37
C ASP A 500 40.20 -9.43 -9.58
N SER A 501 39.72 -10.47 -10.27
CA SER A 501 39.07 -11.65 -9.67
C SER A 501 39.92 -12.35 -8.61
N ARG A 502 41.26 -12.25 -8.72
CA ARG A 502 42.23 -12.84 -7.77
C ARG A 502 42.40 -12.00 -6.51
N MET A 503 42.11 -10.70 -6.57
CA MET A 503 42.22 -9.76 -5.45
C MET A 503 41.04 -9.89 -4.48
N VAL A 504 39.86 -10.27 -5.00
CA VAL A 504 38.66 -10.49 -4.20
C VAL A 504 38.88 -11.57 -3.14
N GLY A 505 39.55 -12.67 -3.50
CA GLY A 505 39.87 -13.75 -2.55
C GLY A 505 40.85 -13.34 -1.45
N TYR A 506 41.79 -12.43 -1.73
CA TYR A 506 42.71 -11.90 -0.72
C TYR A 506 42.02 -10.91 0.23
N LEU A 507 41.21 -10.00 -0.32
CA LEU A 507 40.45 -9.02 0.45
C LEU A 507 39.44 -9.70 1.38
N LEU A 508 38.80 -10.79 0.94
CA LEU A 508 37.87 -11.58 1.77
C LEU A 508 38.53 -12.27 2.97
N ASN A 509 39.83 -12.54 2.94
CA ASN A 509 40.53 -13.29 3.99
C ASN A 509 41.24 -12.39 4.99
N GLU A 510 42.21 -11.58 4.55
CA GLU A 510 43.06 -10.75 5.46
C GLU A 510 43.06 -9.26 5.08
N GLY A 511 42.84 -8.94 3.80
CA GLY A 511 43.00 -7.58 3.29
C GLY A 511 41.95 -6.58 3.80
N MET A 512 40.70 -7.01 4.01
CA MET A 512 39.64 -6.10 4.48
C MET A 512 39.87 -5.62 5.92
N VAL A 513 40.33 -6.48 6.83
CA VAL A 513 40.56 -6.11 8.23
C VAL A 513 41.68 -5.08 8.36
N SER A 514 42.76 -5.24 7.58
CA SER A 514 43.86 -4.27 7.56
C SER A 514 43.43 -2.92 7.02
N LEU A 515 42.66 -2.92 5.93
CA LEU A 515 42.16 -1.71 5.27
C LEU A 515 41.14 -0.96 6.14
N SER A 516 40.21 -1.68 6.78
CA SER A 516 39.21 -1.09 7.68
C SER A 516 39.83 -0.49 8.94
N ARG A 517 40.93 -1.06 9.47
CA ARG A 517 41.65 -0.49 10.62
C ARG A 517 42.35 0.84 10.28
N GLU A 518 42.84 0.97 9.06
CA GLU A 518 43.63 2.13 8.62
C GLU A 518 42.73 3.31 8.18
N LEU A 519 41.54 3.04 7.65
CA LEU A 519 40.65 4.05 7.07
C LEU A 519 39.32 4.22 7.81
N GLY A 520 39.05 3.38 8.81
CA GLY A 520 37.77 3.30 9.52
C GLY A 520 36.80 2.28 8.88
N GLU A 521 36.04 1.59 9.72
CA GLU A 521 35.14 0.50 9.31
C GLU A 521 34.04 0.98 8.34
N ASP A 522 33.56 2.21 8.52
CA ASP A 522 32.50 2.84 7.69
C ASP A 522 32.99 3.31 6.30
N SER A 523 34.31 3.37 6.09
CA SER A 523 34.93 4.08 4.96
C SER A 523 35.20 3.18 3.76
N ILE A 524 35.17 1.85 3.89
CA ILE A 524 35.55 0.93 2.81
C ILE A 524 34.53 -0.18 2.65
N ARG A 525 34.12 -0.48 1.41
CA ARG A 525 33.22 -1.59 1.10
C ARG A 525 33.64 -2.36 -0.15
N LEU A 526 33.58 -3.68 -0.08
CA LEU A 526 33.90 -4.60 -1.16
C LEU A 526 32.62 -5.14 -1.82
N ASP A 527 32.41 -4.84 -3.10
CA ASP A 527 31.36 -5.44 -3.93
C ASP A 527 31.94 -6.65 -4.67
N LEU A 528 31.50 -7.84 -4.26
CA LEU A 528 31.99 -9.12 -4.81
C LEU A 528 31.47 -9.41 -6.23
N TRP A 529 30.29 -8.87 -6.58
CA TRP A 529 29.63 -9.13 -7.86
C TRP A 529 30.15 -8.22 -8.96
N ASN A 530 30.34 -6.94 -8.63
CA ASN A 530 30.94 -5.98 -9.54
C ASN A 530 32.47 -5.96 -9.47
N ARG A 531 33.07 -6.65 -8.48
CA ARG A 531 34.51 -6.70 -8.21
C ARG A 531 35.09 -5.30 -8.01
N VAL A 532 34.53 -4.57 -7.07
CA VAL A 532 34.85 -3.16 -6.87
C VAL A 532 35.05 -2.89 -5.38
N LEU A 533 36.14 -2.22 -5.03
CA LEU A 533 36.31 -1.59 -3.72
C LEU A 533 35.77 -0.17 -3.80
N THR A 534 34.76 0.14 -3.00
CA THR A 534 34.27 1.50 -2.80
C THR A 534 34.90 2.06 -1.54
N VAL A 535 35.61 3.18 -1.68
CA VAL A 535 36.25 3.90 -0.58
C VAL A 535 35.55 5.25 -0.45
N ARG A 536 35.06 5.58 0.73
CA ARG A 536 34.44 6.85 1.09
C ARG A 536 35.40 7.62 1.97
N GLY A 537 35.84 8.79 1.52
CA GLY A 537 36.77 9.62 2.28
C GLY A 537 37.48 10.64 1.41
N ASN A 538 38.53 11.25 1.95
CA ASN A 538 39.31 12.28 1.28
C ASN A 538 40.30 11.64 0.28
N ASP A 539 40.95 12.44 -0.57
CA ASP A 539 41.99 11.94 -1.49
C ASP A 539 43.10 11.14 -0.78
N HIS A 540 43.35 11.42 0.50
CA HIS A 540 44.25 10.63 1.34
C HIS A 540 43.77 9.18 1.54
N ALA A 541 42.49 8.99 1.87
CA ALA A 541 41.89 7.67 2.06
C ALA A 541 41.85 6.89 0.72
N ARG A 542 41.56 7.59 -0.38
CA ARG A 542 41.66 7.05 -1.72
C ARG A 542 43.08 6.57 -2.03
N ASN A 543 44.07 7.41 -1.76
CA ASN A 543 45.47 7.13 -2.10
C ASN A 543 46.02 5.98 -1.24
N ALA A 544 45.66 5.91 0.04
CA ALA A 544 46.00 4.78 0.90
C ALA A 544 45.39 3.46 0.39
N ALA A 545 44.10 3.46 0.05
CA ALA A 545 43.45 2.27 -0.52
C ALA A 545 44.00 1.89 -1.91
N LEU A 546 44.31 2.89 -2.76
CA LEU A 546 44.97 2.67 -4.05
C LEU A 546 46.38 2.12 -3.86
N GLU A 547 47.15 2.62 -2.91
CA GLU A 547 48.48 2.10 -2.60
C GLU A 547 48.43 0.65 -2.14
N ALA A 548 47.50 0.30 -1.24
CA ALA A 548 47.28 -1.07 -0.82
C ALA A 548 46.93 -1.97 -2.01
N ILE A 549 46.04 -1.52 -2.91
CA ILE A 549 45.66 -2.25 -4.13
C ILE A 549 46.81 -2.33 -5.14
N ILE A 550 47.64 -1.28 -5.29
CA ILE A 550 48.79 -1.25 -6.18
C ILE A 550 49.88 -2.19 -5.68
N ARG A 551 50.14 -2.22 -4.36
CA ARG A 551 51.03 -3.19 -3.71
C ARG A 551 50.57 -4.61 -4.02
N LEU A 552 49.27 -4.87 -4.01
CA LEU A 552 48.66 -6.16 -4.36
C LEU A 552 48.60 -6.45 -5.87
N ARG A 553 48.51 -5.43 -6.73
CA ARG A 553 48.58 -5.61 -8.20
C ARG A 553 49.99 -5.90 -8.67
N ARG A 554 51.00 -5.40 -7.97
CA ARG A 554 52.42 -5.68 -8.30
C ARG A 554 52.78 -7.16 -8.12
N SER A 555 52.02 -7.92 -7.32
CA SER A 555 52.19 -9.38 -7.20
C SER A 555 51.45 -10.21 -8.27
N PHE A 556 50.58 -9.60 -9.09
CA PHE A 556 49.85 -10.29 -10.16
C PHE A 556 49.85 -9.46 -11.47
N ARG A 557 50.78 -9.72 -12.40
CA ARG A 557 50.81 -9.06 -13.73
C ARG A 557 50.13 -9.89 -14.82
N VAL A 558 49.14 -9.34 -15.55
CA VAL A 558 48.99 -9.36 -17.04
C VAL A 558 48.03 -8.20 -17.48
N VAL A 559 48.31 -7.60 -18.64
CA VAL A 559 47.69 -6.42 -19.30
C VAL A 559 46.40 -6.78 -20.08
N SER A 560 45.44 -5.84 -20.22
CA SER A 560 44.35 -5.89 -21.21
C SER A 560 44.09 -4.54 -21.88
N VAL A 561 43.65 -4.56 -23.15
CA VAL A 561 43.19 -3.41 -23.98
C VAL A 561 41.83 -3.80 -24.60
N PRO A 562 40.77 -2.95 -24.61
CA PRO A 562 39.48 -3.30 -25.22
C PRO A 562 39.31 -2.79 -26.67
N VAL A 563 38.53 -3.54 -27.45
CA VAL A 563 38.03 -3.23 -28.81
C VAL A 563 36.78 -2.33 -28.71
N PRO A 564 36.56 -1.35 -29.62
CA PRO A 564 35.41 -0.44 -29.53
C PRO A 564 34.08 -1.12 -29.92
N LEU A 565 33.08 -1.02 -29.04
CA LEU A 565 31.68 -1.39 -29.28
C LEU A 565 30.88 -0.12 -29.60
N GLN A 566 30.08 -0.08 -30.67
CA GLN A 566 29.24 1.09 -31.03
C GLN A 566 27.88 1.06 -30.32
N CYS A 567 27.41 2.23 -29.87
CA CYS A 567 26.12 2.39 -29.21
C CYS A 567 25.00 2.60 -30.23
N PRO A 568 23.83 1.92 -30.12
CA PRO A 568 22.74 2.04 -31.09
C PRO A 568 22.00 3.39 -31.04
N VAL A 569 22.23 4.22 -30.01
CA VAL A 569 21.55 5.51 -29.85
C VAL A 569 22.40 6.67 -30.36
N CYS A 570 23.65 6.78 -29.90
CA CYS A 570 24.55 7.85 -30.32
C CYS A 570 25.41 7.48 -31.52
N LEU A 571 25.41 6.21 -31.95
CA LEU A 571 26.20 5.65 -33.06
C LEU A 571 27.74 5.76 -32.87
N ASP A 572 28.18 6.35 -31.75
CA ASP A 572 29.58 6.43 -31.33
C ASP A 572 30.05 5.21 -30.52
N THR A 573 31.37 5.16 -30.27
CA THR A 573 31.97 4.16 -29.37
C THR A 573 31.37 4.31 -27.96
N ALA A 574 30.88 3.20 -27.39
CA ALA A 574 30.13 3.19 -26.15
C ALA A 574 30.98 3.67 -24.96
N ALA A 575 30.70 4.88 -24.47
CA ALA A 575 31.29 5.41 -23.24
C ALA A 575 30.63 4.77 -22.02
N SER A 576 31.41 4.09 -21.18
CA SER A 576 30.90 3.26 -20.06
C SER A 576 29.87 2.24 -20.56
N PRO A 577 30.30 1.22 -21.33
CA PRO A 577 29.42 0.32 -22.06
C PRO A 577 28.55 -0.53 -21.13
N VAL A 578 27.26 -0.60 -21.43
CA VAL A 578 26.27 -1.48 -20.82
C VAL A 578 25.80 -2.48 -21.87
N THR A 579 26.16 -3.75 -21.73
CA THR A 579 25.81 -4.80 -22.70
C THR A 579 24.56 -5.55 -22.26
N LEU A 580 23.56 -5.62 -23.15
CA LEU A 580 22.31 -6.36 -22.94
C LEU A 580 22.49 -7.86 -23.25
N CYS A 581 21.51 -8.69 -22.86
CA CYS A 581 21.49 -10.14 -23.16
C CYS A 581 21.41 -10.46 -24.66
N CYS A 582 21.00 -9.49 -25.50
CA CYS A 582 21.07 -9.57 -26.96
C CYS A 582 22.46 -9.31 -27.54
N GLY A 583 23.43 -8.88 -26.72
CA GLY A 583 24.81 -8.60 -27.14
C GLY A 583 25.07 -7.14 -27.57
N HIS A 584 24.03 -6.31 -27.70
CA HIS A 584 24.19 -4.88 -28.03
C HIS A 584 24.72 -4.09 -26.82
N SER A 585 25.67 -3.19 -27.08
CA SER A 585 26.30 -2.35 -26.05
C SER A 585 25.80 -0.90 -26.13
N TRP A 586 25.50 -0.30 -25.00
CA TRP A 586 24.93 1.04 -24.89
C TRP A 586 25.83 1.94 -24.08
N CYS A 587 25.90 3.24 -24.42
CA CYS A 587 26.37 4.23 -23.47
C CYS A 587 25.43 4.25 -22.26
N ARG A 588 25.97 4.22 -21.04
CA ARG A 588 25.17 4.31 -19.80
C ARG A 588 24.17 5.49 -19.84
N THR A 589 24.62 6.65 -20.30
CA THR A 589 23.81 7.87 -20.41
C THR A 589 22.70 7.76 -21.45
N CYS A 590 22.99 7.13 -22.60
CA CYS A 590 22.01 6.92 -23.66
C CYS A 590 20.91 5.95 -23.22
N LEU A 591 21.27 4.89 -22.50
CA LEU A 591 20.30 3.93 -21.98
C LEU A 591 19.35 4.60 -20.95
N ILE A 592 19.90 5.38 -20.01
CA ILE A 592 19.09 6.13 -19.04
C ILE A 592 18.15 7.10 -19.75
N ARG A 593 18.66 7.89 -20.69
CA ARG A 593 17.86 8.87 -21.44
C ARG A 593 16.77 8.20 -22.27
N TYR A 594 17.06 7.07 -22.91
CA TYR A 594 16.06 6.28 -23.64
C TYR A 594 14.91 5.84 -22.75
N MET A 595 15.21 5.27 -21.57
CA MET A 595 14.18 4.84 -20.62
C MET A 595 13.31 6.02 -20.14
N MET A 596 13.93 7.16 -19.81
CA MET A 596 13.20 8.36 -19.37
C MET A 596 12.34 8.99 -20.47
N THR A 597 12.85 9.10 -21.70
CA THR A 597 12.08 9.63 -22.83
C THR A 597 10.92 8.71 -23.19
N SER A 598 11.13 7.40 -23.17
CA SER A 598 10.08 6.42 -23.48
C SER A 598 8.94 6.44 -22.44
N ALA A 599 9.27 6.69 -21.16
CA ALA A 599 8.26 6.91 -20.13
C ALA A 599 7.41 8.16 -20.39
N ASN A 600 8.01 9.27 -20.81
CA ASN A 600 7.26 10.48 -21.16
C ASN A 600 6.36 10.28 -22.39
N GLN A 601 6.78 9.46 -23.34
CA GLN A 601 6.02 9.15 -24.57
C GLN A 601 5.02 8.00 -24.38
N SER A 602 4.92 7.42 -23.17
CA SER A 602 4.05 6.27 -22.87
C SER A 602 4.28 5.05 -23.77
N HIS A 603 5.51 4.90 -24.31
CA HIS A 603 5.86 3.83 -25.22
C HIS A 603 6.33 2.59 -24.46
N PHE A 604 5.42 1.62 -24.30
CA PHE A 604 5.69 0.35 -23.64
C PHE A 604 5.23 -0.82 -24.52
N PRO A 605 5.91 -1.97 -24.45
CA PRO A 605 7.05 -2.31 -23.59
C PRO A 605 8.40 -1.79 -24.13
N LEU A 606 9.38 -1.59 -23.23
CA LEU A 606 10.72 -1.12 -23.58
C LEU A 606 11.58 -2.27 -24.15
N THR A 607 11.97 -2.14 -25.43
CA THR A 607 12.85 -3.06 -26.15
C THR A 607 14.21 -2.44 -26.47
N CYS A 608 15.19 -3.27 -26.80
CA CYS A 608 16.48 -2.85 -27.32
C CYS A 608 16.35 -2.21 -28.71
N LEU A 609 16.94 -1.04 -28.91
CA LEU A 609 17.04 -0.36 -30.21
C LEU A 609 18.21 -0.83 -31.09
N GLY A 610 18.87 -1.94 -30.76
CA GLY A 610 19.91 -2.53 -31.60
C GLY A 610 19.39 -3.01 -32.97
N ASP A 611 20.30 -3.13 -33.94
CA ASP A 611 20.01 -3.55 -35.32
C ASP A 611 18.94 -2.68 -36.01
N ASP A 612 19.11 -1.36 -36.01
CA ASP A 612 18.14 -0.39 -36.53
C ASP A 612 16.73 -0.56 -35.92
N ALA A 613 16.68 -0.69 -34.60
CA ALA A 613 15.45 -0.92 -33.82
C ALA A 613 14.67 -2.21 -34.14
N LYS A 614 15.30 -3.20 -34.78
CA LYS A 614 14.68 -4.52 -35.06
C LYS A 614 14.81 -5.50 -33.89
N CYS A 615 15.68 -5.21 -32.93
CA CYS A 615 15.88 -6.07 -31.77
C CYS A 615 14.64 -6.06 -30.85
N LYS A 616 14.09 -7.25 -30.57
CA LYS A 616 12.88 -7.40 -29.72
C LYS A 616 13.20 -7.75 -28.26
N GLU A 617 14.48 -7.75 -27.89
CA GLU A 617 14.91 -8.07 -26.52
C GLU A 617 14.39 -7.01 -25.55
N ARG A 618 13.79 -7.46 -24.44
CA ARG A 618 13.24 -6.56 -23.41
C ARG A 618 14.34 -6.06 -22.49
N ILE A 619 14.22 -4.82 -22.02
CA ILE A 619 15.17 -4.27 -21.06
C ILE A 619 14.97 -4.95 -19.69
N PRO A 620 15.99 -5.60 -19.11
CA PRO A 620 15.85 -6.26 -17.80
C PRO A 620 15.56 -5.25 -16.67
N LEU A 621 14.67 -5.61 -15.75
CA LEU A 621 14.33 -4.76 -14.60
C LEU A 621 15.54 -4.55 -13.66
N SER A 622 16.37 -5.59 -13.48
CA SER A 622 17.60 -5.54 -12.70
C SER A 622 18.57 -4.48 -13.22
N LEU A 623 18.69 -4.37 -14.54
CA LEU A 623 19.52 -3.38 -15.21
C LEU A 623 18.99 -1.95 -14.98
N ALA A 624 17.68 -1.77 -15.15
CA ALA A 624 17.05 -0.48 -14.93
C ALA A 624 17.20 0.00 -13.47
N LYS A 625 16.96 -0.88 -12.49
CA LYS A 625 17.16 -0.57 -11.04
C LYS A 625 18.60 -0.19 -10.68
N PHE A 626 19.58 -0.76 -11.38
CA PHE A 626 20.99 -0.50 -11.12
C PHE A 626 21.42 0.90 -11.61
N HIS A 627 20.86 1.33 -12.74
CA HIS A 627 21.27 2.59 -13.38
C HIS A 627 20.40 3.80 -13.03
N LEU A 628 19.13 3.60 -12.69
CA LEU A 628 18.18 4.65 -12.34
C LEU A 628 18.14 4.92 -10.84
N SER A 629 17.84 6.16 -10.47
CA SER A 629 17.46 6.50 -9.09
C SER A 629 16.07 5.92 -8.76
N PRO A 630 15.74 5.70 -7.47
CA PRO A 630 14.40 5.23 -7.07
C PRO A 630 13.23 6.03 -7.65
N PRO A 631 13.21 7.38 -7.62
CA PRO A 631 12.09 8.14 -8.16
C PRO A 631 11.98 8.03 -9.69
N GLU A 632 13.10 7.96 -10.41
CA GLU A 632 13.09 7.76 -11.86
C GLU A 632 12.55 6.37 -12.23
N PHE A 633 12.95 5.35 -11.48
CA PHE A 633 12.46 3.99 -11.68
C PHE A 633 10.96 3.86 -11.39
N GLU A 634 10.48 4.48 -10.31
CA GLU A 634 9.05 4.54 -9.96
C GLU A 634 8.25 5.31 -11.03
N ALA A 635 8.77 6.44 -11.54
CA ALA A 635 8.12 7.20 -12.60
C ALA A 635 7.92 6.40 -13.90
N ILE A 636 8.88 5.54 -14.28
CA ILE A 636 8.72 4.67 -15.46
C ILE A 636 7.65 3.60 -15.21
N ILE A 637 7.58 3.06 -13.98
CA ILE A 637 6.54 2.09 -13.60
C ILE A 637 5.16 2.76 -13.63
N GLU A 638 5.02 3.97 -13.10
CA GLU A 638 3.77 4.75 -13.14
C GLU A 638 3.35 5.10 -14.58
N ALA A 639 4.30 5.44 -15.44
CA ALA A 639 4.04 5.68 -16.86
C ALA A 639 3.58 4.41 -17.59
N SER A 640 4.20 3.25 -17.30
CA SER A 640 3.77 1.96 -17.83
C SER A 640 2.36 1.61 -17.38
N PHE A 641 2.06 1.82 -16.09
CA PHE A 641 0.74 1.61 -15.54
C PHE A 641 -0.31 2.51 -16.18
N SER A 642 0.00 3.79 -16.33
CA SER A 642 -0.88 4.73 -17.01
C SER A 642 -1.14 4.26 -18.46
N SER A 643 -0.11 3.92 -19.24
CA SER A 643 -0.28 3.41 -20.60
C SER A 643 -1.12 2.12 -20.67
N PHE A 644 -0.93 1.21 -19.71
CA PHE A 644 -1.69 -0.03 -19.59
C PHE A 644 -3.19 0.19 -19.30
N VAL A 645 -3.53 1.15 -18.44
CA VAL A 645 -4.92 1.51 -18.11
C VAL A 645 -5.58 2.23 -19.29
N HIS A 646 -4.92 3.22 -19.89
CA HIS A 646 -5.45 3.98 -21.02
C HIS A 646 -5.68 3.12 -22.28
N SER A 647 -4.90 2.05 -22.47
CA SER A 647 -5.11 1.09 -23.56
C SER A 647 -6.32 0.16 -23.33
N ARG A 648 -6.90 0.13 -22.12
CA ARG A 648 -8.01 -0.77 -21.74
C ARG A 648 -9.19 -0.03 -21.07
N PRO A 649 -9.81 0.95 -21.75
CA PRO A 649 -10.89 1.77 -21.16
C PRO A 649 -12.19 0.99 -20.88
N ARG A 650 -12.34 -0.22 -21.44
CA ARG A 650 -13.49 -1.10 -21.17
C ARG A 650 -13.32 -1.95 -19.91
N GLU A 651 -12.08 -2.19 -19.50
CA GLU A 651 -11.76 -3.01 -18.34
C GLU A 651 -11.57 -2.16 -17.08
N PHE A 652 -11.00 -0.96 -17.24
CA PHE A 652 -10.68 -0.07 -16.13
C PHE A 652 -11.36 1.29 -16.29
N SER A 653 -11.84 1.83 -15.17
CA SER A 653 -12.40 3.19 -15.08
C SER A 653 -11.82 3.92 -13.88
N HIS A 654 -11.71 5.24 -13.98
CA HIS A 654 -11.20 6.09 -12.91
C HIS A 654 -12.30 6.45 -11.92
N CYS A 655 -11.91 6.65 -10.66
CA CYS A 655 -12.78 7.23 -9.65
C CYS A 655 -13.29 8.62 -10.12
N PRO A 656 -14.60 8.92 -9.99
CA PRO A 656 -15.17 10.19 -10.47
C PRO A 656 -14.72 11.39 -9.62
N THR A 657 -14.22 11.16 -8.40
CA THR A 657 -13.67 12.23 -7.56
C THR A 657 -12.44 12.86 -8.22
N PRO A 658 -12.41 14.21 -8.39
CA PRO A 658 -11.23 14.90 -8.90
C PRO A 658 -9.97 14.55 -8.11
N ASP A 659 -8.84 14.44 -8.81
CA ASP A 659 -7.52 14.11 -8.24
C ASP A 659 -7.40 12.77 -7.52
N CYS A 660 -8.43 11.91 -7.58
CA CYS A 660 -8.33 10.56 -7.02
C CYS A 660 -7.68 9.60 -8.02
N PRO A 661 -6.48 9.05 -7.75
CA PRO A 661 -5.75 8.22 -8.71
C PRO A 661 -6.27 6.77 -8.81
N GLN A 662 -7.34 6.47 -8.08
CA GLN A 662 -7.94 5.15 -7.98
C GLN A 662 -8.59 4.71 -9.28
N ILE A 663 -8.37 3.44 -9.62
CA ILE A 663 -9.08 2.77 -10.70
C ILE A 663 -9.89 1.59 -10.15
N TYR A 664 -10.98 1.27 -10.83
CA TYR A 664 -11.80 0.10 -10.55
C TYR A 664 -12.18 -0.62 -11.84
N ARG A 665 -12.61 -1.88 -11.71
CA ARG A 665 -13.23 -2.63 -12.79
C ARG A 665 -14.74 -2.41 -12.74
N PRO A 666 -15.38 -1.93 -13.83
CA PRO A 666 -16.83 -1.81 -13.87
C PRO A 666 -17.49 -3.17 -13.64
N LEU A 667 -18.30 -3.27 -12.58
CA LEU A 667 -19.10 -4.47 -12.25
C LEU A 667 -20.46 -4.43 -12.95
N SER A 668 -21.17 -5.56 -12.89
CA SER A 668 -22.52 -5.70 -13.46
C SER A 668 -23.52 -4.63 -12.96
N VAL A 669 -24.57 -4.46 -13.77
CA VAL A 669 -25.62 -3.45 -13.60
C VAL A 669 -26.23 -3.51 -12.18
N GLY A 670 -26.28 -2.37 -11.49
CA GLY A 670 -26.89 -2.22 -10.16
C GLY A 670 -25.94 -2.33 -8.95
N ALA A 671 -24.66 -2.65 -9.14
CA ALA A 671 -23.69 -2.65 -8.05
C ALA A 671 -23.18 -1.23 -7.71
N THR A 672 -23.09 -0.90 -6.42
CA THR A 672 -22.40 0.30 -5.93
C THR A 672 -21.04 -0.07 -5.38
N LEU A 673 -19.99 0.57 -5.89
CA LEU A 673 -18.62 0.43 -5.41
C LEU A 673 -18.30 1.54 -4.40
N GLN A 674 -17.40 1.27 -3.45
CA GLN A 674 -16.90 2.29 -2.53
C GLN A 674 -15.41 2.49 -2.72
N CYS A 675 -15.00 3.73 -3.00
CA CYS A 675 -13.59 4.06 -3.20
C CYS A 675 -12.82 3.97 -1.87
N PRO A 676 -11.71 3.22 -1.80
CA PRO A 676 -10.95 3.08 -0.56
C PRO A 676 -10.09 4.32 -0.25
N SER A 677 -9.79 5.18 -1.23
CA SER A 677 -9.09 6.45 -0.96
C SER A 677 -10.03 7.56 -0.49
N CYS A 678 -11.01 7.95 -1.32
CA CYS A 678 -11.89 9.10 -1.05
C CYS A 678 -13.22 8.74 -0.39
N LEU A 679 -13.53 7.45 -0.20
CA LEU A 679 -14.77 6.93 0.39
C LEU A 679 -16.06 7.21 -0.40
N VAL A 680 -15.97 7.85 -1.57
CA VAL A 680 -17.13 8.09 -2.44
C VAL A 680 -17.74 6.76 -2.88
N ARG A 681 -19.07 6.71 -2.92
CA ARG A 681 -19.80 5.61 -3.54
C ARG A 681 -19.93 5.89 -5.04
N ILE A 682 -19.63 4.89 -5.85
CA ILE A 682 -19.63 4.97 -7.31
C ILE A 682 -20.70 4.01 -7.81
N CYS A 683 -21.57 4.47 -8.71
CA CYS A 683 -22.47 3.58 -9.41
C CYS A 683 -21.70 2.86 -10.52
N ALA A 684 -21.62 1.53 -10.47
CA ALA A 684 -20.91 0.76 -11.51
C ALA A 684 -21.56 0.88 -12.90
N SER A 685 -22.84 1.31 -12.97
CA SER A 685 -23.61 1.39 -14.22
C SER A 685 -23.41 2.70 -14.97
N CYS A 686 -23.41 3.86 -14.30
CA CYS A 686 -23.20 5.17 -14.93
C CYS A 686 -21.81 5.76 -14.69
N GLN A 687 -21.00 5.10 -13.84
CA GLN A 687 -19.62 5.50 -13.48
C GLN A 687 -19.50 6.88 -12.81
N THR A 688 -20.61 7.44 -12.34
CA THR A 688 -20.66 8.66 -11.53
C THR A 688 -20.80 8.34 -10.05
N GLU A 689 -20.84 9.39 -9.21
CA GLU A 689 -21.25 9.24 -7.82
C GLU A 689 -22.59 8.50 -7.72
N ALA A 690 -22.68 7.59 -6.75
CA ALA A 690 -23.85 6.74 -6.57
C ALA A 690 -25.08 7.60 -6.28
N HIS A 691 -26.10 7.43 -7.12
CA HIS A 691 -27.35 8.16 -7.00
C HIS A 691 -28.46 7.21 -6.51
N ASP A 692 -29.13 7.60 -5.43
CA ASP A 692 -30.22 6.83 -4.82
C ASP A 692 -31.56 7.29 -5.43
N GLY A 693 -32.38 6.37 -5.96
CA GLY A 693 -33.79 6.62 -6.31
C GLY A 693 -34.08 7.28 -7.66
N PHE A 694 -33.07 7.67 -8.42
CA PHE A 694 -33.23 8.07 -9.81
C PHE A 694 -32.88 6.89 -10.73
N VAL A 695 -33.66 6.72 -11.80
CA VAL A 695 -33.28 5.83 -12.91
C VAL A 695 -31.87 6.23 -13.31
N CYS A 696 -30.96 5.26 -13.49
CA CYS A 696 -29.67 5.51 -14.14
C CYS A 696 -30.00 6.09 -15.51
N LEU A 697 -30.13 7.41 -15.60
CA LEU A 697 -30.15 8.13 -16.85
C LEU A 697 -28.79 7.78 -17.44
N ARG A 698 -28.81 6.84 -18.38
CA ARG A 698 -27.64 6.52 -19.18
C ARG A 698 -27.02 7.83 -19.64
N GLN A 699 -25.72 7.76 -19.88
CA GLN A 699 -24.87 8.82 -20.41
C GLN A 699 -25.39 9.50 -21.70
N ASP A 700 -26.61 9.23 -22.18
CA ASP A 700 -27.28 9.80 -23.34
C ASP A 700 -27.08 11.32 -23.47
N LEU A 701 -27.09 12.11 -22.39
CA LEU A 701 -26.87 13.56 -22.49
C LEU A 701 -25.39 13.93 -22.73
N SER A 702 -24.46 13.27 -22.03
CA SER A 702 -23.02 13.50 -22.19
C SER A 702 -22.50 12.92 -23.52
N GLU A 703 -22.95 11.72 -23.90
CA GLU A 703 -22.67 11.10 -25.19
C GLU A 703 -23.27 11.91 -26.35
N ARG A 704 -24.49 12.49 -26.20
CA ARG A 704 -25.03 13.39 -27.22
C ARG A 704 -24.22 14.65 -27.36
N LEU A 705 -23.84 15.30 -26.25
CA LEU A 705 -23.01 16.51 -26.28
C LEU A 705 -21.61 16.20 -26.84
N PHE A 706 -21.02 15.06 -26.50
CA PHE A 706 -19.74 14.61 -27.04
C PHE A 706 -19.85 14.27 -28.54
N GLU A 707 -20.94 13.63 -28.98
CA GLU A 707 -21.18 13.33 -30.39
C GLU A 707 -21.50 14.60 -31.20
N GLU A 708 -22.21 15.56 -30.63
CA GLU A 708 -22.40 16.90 -31.21
C GLU A 708 -21.08 17.66 -31.32
N TRP A 709 -20.25 17.63 -30.28
CA TRP A 709 -18.90 18.17 -30.32
C TRP A 709 -18.04 17.45 -31.38
N ARG A 710 -18.15 16.12 -31.50
CA ARG A 710 -17.44 15.31 -32.49
C ARG A 710 -17.87 15.63 -33.92
N LYS A 711 -19.13 16.00 -34.14
CA LYS A 711 -19.62 16.47 -35.45
C LYS A 711 -19.07 17.85 -35.81
N ASN A 712 -18.86 18.70 -34.81
CA ASN A 712 -18.42 20.08 -35.00
C ASN A 712 -16.89 20.25 -35.01
N ASN A 713 -16.13 19.22 -34.61
CA ASN A 713 -14.66 19.23 -34.62
C ASN A 713 -14.14 18.12 -35.54
N ALA A 714 -12.94 18.28 -36.10
CA ALA A 714 -12.32 17.29 -36.99
C ALA A 714 -11.85 16.06 -36.21
N VAL A 715 -12.80 15.29 -35.68
CA VAL A 715 -12.57 14.17 -34.77
C VAL A 715 -13.11 12.88 -35.41
N LYS A 716 -12.23 11.90 -35.61
CA LYS A 716 -12.57 10.59 -36.19
C LYS A 716 -12.13 9.47 -35.26
N SER A 717 -12.86 8.36 -35.24
CA SER A 717 -12.52 7.20 -34.42
C SER A 717 -11.41 6.35 -35.06
N CYS A 718 -10.46 5.89 -34.26
CA CYS A 718 -9.43 4.95 -34.70
C CYS A 718 -10.06 3.62 -35.17
N PRO A 719 -9.71 3.09 -36.35
CA PRO A 719 -10.22 1.80 -36.83
C PRO A 719 -9.75 0.61 -35.96
N GLY A 720 -8.61 0.74 -35.28
CA GLY A 720 -8.05 -0.30 -34.40
C GLY A 720 -8.72 -0.33 -33.03
N CYS A 721 -8.60 0.75 -32.25
CA CYS A 721 -9.07 0.80 -30.85
C CYS A 721 -10.33 1.65 -30.62
N LYS A 722 -10.90 2.26 -31.66
CA LYS A 722 -12.07 3.17 -31.61
C LYS A 722 -11.89 4.47 -30.82
N MET A 723 -10.69 4.75 -30.31
CA MET A 723 -10.39 6.00 -29.64
C MET A 723 -10.62 7.21 -30.57
N PRO A 724 -11.28 8.28 -30.12
CA PRO A 724 -11.46 9.50 -30.90
C PRO A 724 -10.10 10.19 -31.08
N ILE A 725 -9.78 10.55 -32.32
CA ILE A 725 -8.56 11.25 -32.70
C ILE A 725 -8.99 12.58 -33.29
N GLU A 726 -8.44 13.68 -32.77
CA GLU A 726 -8.60 15.02 -33.33
C GLU A 726 -7.40 15.35 -34.22
N LYS A 727 -7.65 15.79 -35.46
CA LYS A 727 -6.59 16.30 -36.33
C LYS A 727 -6.56 17.83 -36.27
N THR A 728 -5.50 18.38 -35.69
CA THR A 728 -5.30 19.83 -35.56
C THR A 728 -4.61 20.45 -36.77
N ALA A 729 -3.58 19.80 -37.32
CA ALA A 729 -2.85 20.23 -38.53
C ALA A 729 -2.03 19.08 -39.14
N GLY A 730 -1.46 19.29 -40.34
CA GLY A 730 -0.49 18.38 -40.96
C GLY A 730 -1.06 17.41 -41.99
N CYS A 731 -0.22 16.45 -42.41
CA CYS A 731 -0.54 15.49 -43.47
C CYS A 731 -1.68 14.52 -43.07
N HIS A 732 -2.25 13.80 -44.03
CA HIS A 732 -3.30 12.79 -43.77
C HIS A 732 -2.77 11.51 -43.11
N HIS A 733 -1.47 11.38 -42.87
CA HIS A 733 -0.94 10.30 -42.05
C HIS A 733 -1.15 10.62 -40.57
N VAL A 734 -1.96 9.81 -39.90
CA VAL A 734 -2.21 9.94 -38.47
C VAL A 734 -1.82 8.63 -37.78
N THR A 735 -1.11 8.71 -36.66
CA THR A 735 -0.76 7.55 -35.84
C THR A 735 -1.58 7.59 -34.56
N CYS A 736 -2.32 6.53 -34.27
CA CYS A 736 -3.09 6.46 -33.02
C CYS A 736 -2.11 6.37 -31.83
N THR A 737 -2.19 7.30 -30.89
CA THR A 737 -1.34 7.32 -29.69
C THR A 737 -1.61 6.17 -28.72
N VAL A 738 -2.77 5.50 -28.85
CA VAL A 738 -3.20 4.44 -27.91
C VAL A 738 -2.84 3.04 -28.41
N CYS A 739 -3.09 2.75 -29.70
CA CYS A 739 -2.82 1.42 -30.27
C CYS A 739 -1.68 1.42 -31.31
N SER A 740 -1.01 2.56 -31.50
CA SER A 740 0.09 2.76 -32.45
C SER A 740 -0.24 2.40 -33.91
N THR A 741 -1.52 2.20 -34.25
CA THR A 741 -1.95 1.94 -35.63
C THR A 741 -1.83 3.21 -36.45
N HIS A 742 -1.13 3.12 -37.58
CA HIS A 742 -1.05 4.18 -38.58
C HIS A 742 -2.31 4.17 -39.44
N LEU A 743 -2.88 5.32 -39.75
CA LEU A 743 -4.11 5.41 -40.54
C LEU A 743 -4.08 6.60 -41.51
N CYS A 744 -4.78 6.45 -42.62
CA CYS A 744 -5.09 7.56 -43.50
C CYS A 744 -6.30 8.33 -42.96
N TRP A 745 -6.15 9.63 -42.70
CA TRP A 745 -7.20 10.47 -42.14
C TRP A 745 -8.42 10.60 -43.07
N VAL A 746 -8.23 10.51 -44.38
CA VAL A 746 -9.30 10.67 -45.37
C VAL A 746 -10.26 9.47 -45.31
N CYS A 747 -9.73 8.26 -45.48
CA CYS A 747 -10.51 7.03 -45.64
C CYS A 747 -10.52 6.09 -44.41
N LEU A 748 -9.73 6.41 -43.38
CA LEU A 748 -9.55 5.61 -42.15
C LEU A 748 -8.98 4.20 -42.38
N ALA A 749 -8.31 3.95 -43.51
CA ALA A 749 -7.61 2.68 -43.75
C ALA A 749 -6.48 2.47 -42.71
N PRO A 750 -6.44 1.32 -42.00
CA PRO A 750 -5.41 1.02 -41.01
C PRO A 750 -4.16 0.37 -41.62
N PHE A 751 -3.00 0.68 -41.04
CA PHE A 751 -1.69 0.14 -41.39
C PHE A 751 -0.93 -0.19 -40.10
N LEU A 752 -0.44 -1.42 -39.97
CA LEU A 752 0.12 -1.95 -38.72
C LEU A 752 1.55 -1.44 -38.43
N ASP A 753 2.35 -1.22 -39.46
CA ASP A 753 3.77 -0.85 -39.37
C ASP A 753 4.09 0.50 -40.06
N GLY A 754 3.04 1.23 -40.48
CA GLY A 754 3.16 2.49 -41.22
C GLY A 754 3.67 2.33 -42.65
N SER A 755 4.04 1.11 -43.07
CA SER A 755 4.48 0.84 -44.43
C SER A 755 3.29 0.94 -45.38
N GLY A 756 3.47 1.64 -46.51
CA GLY A 756 2.44 1.79 -47.54
C GLY A 756 1.36 2.85 -47.28
N VAL A 757 1.33 3.54 -46.13
CA VAL A 757 0.34 4.62 -45.88
C VAL A 757 0.51 5.74 -46.91
N TYR A 758 1.74 6.19 -47.15
CA TYR A 758 2.03 7.22 -48.15
C TYR A 758 1.75 6.74 -49.57
N SER A 759 2.07 5.49 -49.90
CA SER A 759 1.74 4.89 -51.19
C SER A 759 0.23 4.86 -51.43
N HIS A 760 -0.56 4.51 -50.41
CA HIS A 760 -2.02 4.56 -50.44
C HIS A 760 -2.54 6.00 -50.62
N MET A 761 -2.01 6.97 -49.87
CA MET A 761 -2.43 8.37 -50.00
C MET A 761 -2.18 8.91 -51.42
N LEU A 762 -1.02 8.62 -51.99
CA LEU A 762 -0.69 9.02 -53.35
C LEU A 762 -1.62 8.34 -54.38
N ALA A 763 -1.87 7.03 -54.22
CA ALA A 763 -2.66 6.25 -55.16
C ALA A 763 -4.17 6.55 -55.11
N MET A 764 -4.73 6.76 -53.92
CA MET A 764 -6.18 6.88 -53.72
C MET A 764 -6.66 8.32 -53.56
N HIS A 765 -5.78 9.22 -53.11
CA HIS A 765 -6.15 10.60 -52.78
C HIS A 765 -5.32 11.64 -53.55
N GLY A 766 -4.21 11.25 -54.18
CA GLY A 766 -3.38 12.14 -55.00
C GLY A 766 -2.66 13.26 -54.23
N SER A 767 -2.86 13.35 -52.91
CA SER A 767 -2.23 14.33 -52.03
C SER A 767 -1.84 13.70 -50.69
N PHE A 768 -0.85 14.30 -50.04
CA PHE A 768 -0.48 13.98 -48.65
C PHE A 768 -1.14 14.92 -47.63
N VAL A 769 -1.77 16.00 -48.09
CA VAL A 769 -2.34 17.08 -47.26
C VAL A 769 -3.80 17.32 -47.60
#